data_AF-A0A1V4RQD9-F1
#
_entry.id   AF-A0A1V4RQD9-F1
#
_cell.length_a   1.000
_cell.length_b   1.000
_cell.length_c   1.000
_cell.angle_alpha   90.00
_cell.angle_beta   90.00
_cell.angle_gamma   90.00
#
_symmetry.space_group_name_H-M   'P 1'
#
loop_
_entity.id
_entity.type
_entity.pdbx_description
1 polymer ?
#
loop_
_entity_poly.entity_id
_entity_poly.type
_entity_poly.pdbx_seq_one_letter_code
_entity_poly.pdbx_strand_id
1 'polypeptide(L)'
;MFENARYYLKLDDLNNANRIYSEFANRYPNDKRTIEAFYHRGAYYFKNKEYDLAKAEFQKAIAHSNEFARTGRDPNLLFASEAYFELGEIEFEEFKAIKLSYPASNLRVQLQNKKDKLTKVVNAYTKVIQMGSLKGFEAMYKVAKAYEVFADAIADQEISPELTADQSLVERDRVFKAAVPAYDRAVEEYKNVIKNIPLLAEKLEISLFDTSTVQKQVPISEDTLMVVQKESFQDSTRDVALKWYKKAEDKISLILYSVAERSGEFIDAYLRQQNPATGTVYLSWKKLLLQKAVAPAINVTLNAHLKNINVSSQLNLKNKYVEESKRKILLTSNILADEYGKLVKKAAEIYQEGSIPVLKDLVEGGENATTPDGLNSLDYNDQMMSIIDYMNEFQTIGINQYNNTLKFASDNQIENDAVLTTQDRLFNLAYENGKLLLDLSARAQAERDHYQALSDTSGDTRYQLGIVYFDDQQSSLKQYAQQNLELSYNIAKDYGIKNVWTNLILAKLVELEPAKYLGDLPKEKFIFTSDPTWLVSKEYNLDWINSTFDDSGWEHSAAVTLPAGLFFATFDSLGINPTPIWVYVAPADTTPVTPGFNLPPDTLGAPDSLGQTDTTRIRRSLDLEDKELPEEEPVPAQATDSILIAQTGEPDTITAYFRKHFKLENRVIDGWALITADDEYHFYLNGDYIKGDETKMYEVVDRVEFIELSDFLKIGENVIAIDVTDFDGPPRNGLRFYMELESLPVEITSAAEKIRQRTAANIDINRLKTIVILNKNRIVSQ
;
A
#
# COMPACT_ATOMS: atom_id res chain seq x y z
N MET A 1 44.93 27.63 47.23
CA MET A 1 45.55 26.40 46.67
C MET A 1 44.56 25.62 45.83
N PHE A 2 43.44 25.15 46.38
CA PHE A 2 42.41 24.44 45.63
C PHE A 2 41.83 25.24 44.45
N GLU A 3 41.48 26.51 44.67
CA GLU A 3 40.99 27.38 43.57
C GLU A 3 42.03 27.59 42.47
N ASN A 4 43.33 27.64 42.80
CA ASN A 4 44.38 27.74 41.79
C ASN A 4 44.38 26.49 40.89
N ALA A 5 44.18 25.29 41.45
CA ALA A 5 44.05 24.07 40.65
C ALA A 5 42.85 24.12 39.69
N ARG A 6 41.71 24.64 40.14
CA ARG A 6 40.53 24.87 39.27
C ARG A 6 40.82 25.88 38.16
N TYR A 7 41.57 26.95 38.43
CA TYR A 7 41.99 27.89 37.39
C TYR A 7 42.88 27.22 36.34
N TYR A 8 43.88 26.43 36.74
CA TYR A 8 44.71 25.68 35.78
C TYR A 8 43.89 24.65 34.99
N LEU A 9 42.91 24.00 35.62
CA LEU A 9 41.98 23.10 34.91
C LEU A 9 41.16 23.83 33.84
N LYS A 10 40.69 25.06 34.13
CA LYS A 10 39.97 25.91 33.16
C LYS A 10 40.86 26.43 32.02
N LEU A 11 42.18 26.52 32.25
CA LEU A 11 43.18 26.92 31.26
C LEU A 11 43.74 25.72 30.47
N ASP A 12 43.18 24.52 30.67
CA ASP A 12 43.63 23.24 30.09
C ASP A 12 45.10 22.86 30.44
N ASP A 13 45.66 23.47 31.49
CA ASP A 13 46.96 23.09 32.04
C ASP A 13 46.79 21.97 33.06
N LEU A 14 46.53 20.78 32.51
CA LEU A 14 46.18 19.59 33.28
C LEU A 14 47.33 19.09 34.16
N ASN A 15 48.59 19.32 33.75
CA ASN A 15 49.78 18.90 34.51
C ASN A 15 49.94 19.71 35.80
N ASN A 16 49.85 21.04 35.72
CA ASN A 16 49.92 21.88 36.91
C ASN A 16 48.70 21.70 37.81
N ALA A 17 47.50 21.54 37.23
CA ALA A 17 46.30 21.21 38.00
C ALA A 17 46.49 19.90 38.79
N ASN A 18 46.95 18.82 38.14
CA ASN A 18 47.19 17.51 38.77
C ASN A 18 48.21 17.61 39.93
N ARG A 19 49.32 18.33 39.74
CA ARG A 19 50.32 18.56 40.81
C ARG A 19 49.72 19.27 42.01
N ILE A 20 48.98 20.37 41.79
CA ILE A 20 48.38 21.16 42.86
C ILE A 20 47.29 20.36 43.60
N TYR A 21 46.49 19.56 42.89
CA TYR A 21 45.53 18.65 43.52
C TYR A 21 46.22 17.60 44.40
N SER A 22 47.36 17.05 43.96
CA SER A 22 48.14 16.10 44.77
C SER A 22 48.68 16.74 46.04
N GLU A 23 49.27 17.93 45.94
CA GLU A 23 49.78 18.66 47.09
C GLU A 23 48.65 19.07 48.06
N PHE A 24 47.49 19.48 47.53
CA PHE A 24 46.32 19.82 48.33
C PHE A 24 45.80 18.62 49.12
N ALA A 25 45.61 17.46 48.47
CA ALA A 25 45.11 16.24 49.11
C ALA A 25 46.03 15.77 50.25
N ASN A 26 47.36 15.91 50.07
CA ASN A 26 48.34 15.56 51.10
C ASN A 26 48.33 16.53 52.29
N ARG A 27 48.14 17.82 52.03
CA ARG A 27 48.21 18.86 53.07
C ARG A 27 46.91 19.02 53.86
N TYR A 28 45.77 18.70 53.23
CA TYR A 28 44.44 18.89 53.80
C TYR A 28 43.59 17.61 53.73
N PRO A 29 44.03 16.48 54.30
CA PRO A 29 43.35 15.18 54.13
C PRO A 29 41.92 15.12 54.71
N ASN A 30 41.60 16.01 55.65
CA ASN A 30 40.28 16.09 56.29
C ASN A 30 39.32 17.09 55.63
N ASP A 31 39.76 17.80 54.59
CA ASP A 31 38.91 18.73 53.84
C ASP A 31 38.05 17.98 52.81
N LYS A 32 36.76 18.29 52.71
CA LYS A 32 35.84 17.64 51.75
C LYS A 32 36.25 17.80 50.28
N ARG A 33 37.01 18.84 49.96
CA ARG A 33 37.56 19.10 48.63
C ARG A 33 38.69 18.13 48.26
N THR A 34 39.22 17.37 49.22
CA THR A 34 40.20 16.33 48.94
C THR A 34 39.61 15.18 48.13
N ILE A 35 38.31 14.92 48.28
CA ILE A 35 37.56 13.95 47.45
C ILE A 35 37.52 14.46 45.99
N GLU A 36 37.22 15.74 45.79
CA GLU A 36 37.25 16.38 44.47
C GLU A 36 38.67 16.39 43.88
N ALA A 37 39.71 16.63 44.69
CA ALA A 37 41.09 16.58 44.25
C ALA A 37 41.48 15.18 43.75
N PHE A 38 41.14 14.11 44.49
CA PHE A 38 41.38 12.74 44.04
C PHE A 38 40.63 12.39 42.76
N TYR A 39 39.38 12.85 42.62
CA TYR A 39 38.61 12.68 41.38
C TYR A 39 39.32 13.32 40.18
N HIS A 40 39.70 14.61 40.26
CA HIS A 40 40.34 15.30 39.12
C HIS A 40 41.69 14.68 38.75
N ARG A 41 42.44 14.17 39.73
CA ARG A 41 43.67 13.41 39.47
C ARG A 41 43.38 12.09 38.75
N GLY A 42 42.33 11.36 39.17
CA GLY A 42 41.87 10.18 38.46
C GLY A 42 41.46 10.48 37.02
N ALA A 43 40.72 11.56 36.81
CA ALA A 43 40.29 12.02 35.49
C ALA A 43 41.49 12.41 34.59
N TYR A 44 42.53 13.01 35.16
CA TYR A 44 43.79 13.27 34.47
C TYR A 44 44.43 11.97 33.95
N TYR A 45 44.64 10.98 34.83
CA TYR A 45 45.23 9.70 34.43
C TYR A 45 44.34 8.93 33.45
N PHE A 46 43.02 9.01 33.62
CA PHE A 46 42.05 8.38 32.71
C PHE A 46 42.17 8.94 31.29
N LYS A 47 42.23 10.27 31.14
CA LYS A 47 42.43 10.93 29.83
C LYS A 47 43.75 10.53 29.17
N ASN A 48 44.79 10.25 29.96
CA ASN A 48 46.09 9.78 29.47
C ASN A 48 46.14 8.26 29.23
N LYS A 49 45.03 7.53 29.42
CA LYS A 49 44.94 6.05 29.31
C LYS A 49 45.81 5.30 30.31
N GLU A 50 46.21 5.96 31.40
CA GLU A 50 46.94 5.37 32.52
C GLU A 50 45.95 4.74 33.50
N TYR A 51 45.26 3.68 33.07
CA TYR A 51 44.08 3.15 33.76
C TYR A 51 44.36 2.66 35.19
N ASP A 52 45.50 2.04 35.47
CA ASP A 52 45.83 1.59 36.82
C ASP A 52 45.97 2.75 37.81
N LEU A 53 46.62 3.84 37.38
CA LEU A 53 46.76 5.06 38.18
C LEU A 53 45.42 5.78 38.34
N ALA A 54 44.61 5.84 37.28
CA ALA A 54 43.26 6.38 37.33
C ALA A 54 42.39 5.64 38.35
N LYS A 55 42.35 4.30 38.30
CA LYS A 55 41.63 3.45 39.26
C LYS A 55 42.07 3.74 40.69
N ALA A 56 43.38 3.83 40.93
CA ALA A 56 43.91 4.09 42.27
C ALA A 56 43.44 5.44 42.82
N GLU A 57 43.45 6.51 42.02
CA GLU A 57 42.98 7.83 42.45
C GLU A 57 41.45 7.88 42.63
N PHE A 58 40.65 7.27 41.74
CA PHE A 58 39.20 7.17 41.94
C PHE A 58 38.84 6.37 43.19
N GLN A 59 39.55 5.27 43.47
CA GLN A 59 39.36 4.49 44.70
C GLN A 59 39.69 5.30 45.95
N LYS A 60 40.70 6.18 45.92
CA LYS A 60 40.97 7.12 47.03
C LYS A 60 39.80 8.08 47.25
N ALA A 61 39.25 8.68 46.17
CA ALA A 61 38.09 9.56 46.26
C ALA A 61 36.90 8.85 46.93
N ILE A 62 36.60 7.62 46.47
CA ILE A 62 35.52 6.78 47.00
C ILE A 62 35.77 6.40 48.47
N ALA A 63 36.98 5.96 48.81
CA ALA A 63 37.34 5.55 50.16
C ALA A 63 37.18 6.71 51.16
N HIS A 64 37.67 7.90 50.82
CA HIS A 64 37.53 9.10 51.63
C HIS A 64 36.06 9.53 51.78
N SER A 65 35.27 9.49 50.70
CA SER A 65 33.82 9.76 50.77
C SER A 65 33.11 8.81 51.74
N ASN A 66 33.40 7.50 51.66
CA ASN A 66 32.81 6.50 52.56
C ASN A 66 33.24 6.71 54.02
N GLU A 67 34.49 7.08 54.26
CA GLU A 67 34.98 7.43 55.60
C GLU A 67 34.26 8.67 56.15
N PHE A 68 34.10 9.71 55.32
CA PHE A 68 33.44 10.95 55.72
C PHE A 68 31.97 10.68 56.08
N ALA A 69 31.26 9.90 55.26
CA ALA A 69 29.89 9.47 55.57
C ALA A 69 29.80 8.74 56.92
N ARG A 70 30.69 7.78 57.19
CA ARG A 70 30.72 7.02 58.46
C ARG A 70 31.06 7.89 59.66
N THR A 71 31.80 8.96 59.46
CA THR A 71 32.24 9.88 60.53
C THR A 71 31.35 11.12 60.65
N GLY A 72 30.20 11.15 59.98
CA GLY A 72 29.26 12.28 60.02
C GLY A 72 29.76 13.55 59.34
N ARG A 73 30.81 13.46 58.50
CA ARG A 73 31.34 14.54 57.67
C ARG A 73 30.66 14.54 56.30
N ASP A 74 30.68 15.68 55.61
CA ASP A 74 30.15 15.82 54.25
C ASP A 74 30.90 14.88 53.29
N PRO A 75 30.26 13.79 52.79
CA PRO A 75 30.93 12.78 51.99
C PRO A 75 31.15 13.21 50.55
N ASN A 76 30.67 14.40 50.14
CA ASN A 76 30.83 14.90 48.78
C ASN A 76 30.35 13.88 47.72
N LEU A 77 29.06 13.47 47.85
CA LEU A 77 28.46 12.41 47.04
C LEU A 77 28.56 12.67 45.52
N LEU A 78 28.62 13.93 45.10
CA LEU A 78 28.77 14.30 43.70
C LEU A 78 30.07 13.71 43.10
N PHE A 79 31.23 14.05 43.67
CA PHE A 79 32.52 13.60 43.15
C PHE A 79 32.79 12.11 43.43
N ALA A 80 32.24 11.58 44.52
CA ALA A 80 32.28 10.13 44.74
C ALA A 80 31.44 9.36 43.71
N SER A 81 30.29 9.90 43.29
CA SER A 81 29.49 9.33 42.22
C SER A 81 30.18 9.42 40.86
N GLU A 82 30.82 10.55 40.55
CA GLU A 82 31.61 10.72 39.33
C GLU A 82 32.81 9.75 39.32
N ALA A 83 33.50 9.56 40.46
CA ALA A 83 34.58 8.58 40.57
C ALA A 83 34.12 7.13 40.37
N TYR A 84 32.94 6.75 40.89
CA TYR A 84 32.35 5.43 40.59
C TYR A 84 31.99 5.28 39.11
N PHE A 85 31.51 6.35 38.48
CA PHE A 85 31.15 6.35 37.07
C PHE A 85 32.38 6.13 36.19
N GLU A 86 33.45 6.89 36.41
CA GLU A 86 34.71 6.74 35.67
C GLU A 86 35.38 5.37 35.91
N LEU A 87 35.31 4.84 37.15
CA LEU A 87 35.74 3.47 37.42
C LEU A 87 34.93 2.44 36.59
N GLY A 88 33.62 2.67 36.47
CA GLY A 88 32.74 1.89 35.61
C GLY A 88 33.14 1.96 34.13
N GLU A 89 33.52 3.13 33.63
CA GLU A 89 34.00 3.30 32.25
C GLU A 89 35.30 2.54 32.01
N ILE A 90 36.26 2.58 32.95
CA ILE A 90 37.49 1.78 32.83
C ILE A 90 37.18 0.28 32.79
N GLU A 91 36.37 -0.22 33.73
CA GLU A 91 35.98 -1.64 33.74
C GLU A 91 35.22 -2.01 32.45
N PHE A 92 34.46 -1.07 31.87
CA PHE A 92 33.72 -1.28 30.64
C PHE A 92 34.63 -1.36 29.41
N GLU A 93 35.68 -0.54 29.33
CA GLU A 93 36.71 -0.64 28.29
C GLU A 93 37.45 -1.98 28.36
N GLU A 94 37.86 -2.40 29.56
CA GLU A 94 38.51 -3.70 29.75
C GLU A 94 37.58 -4.87 29.40
N PHE A 95 36.29 -4.77 29.73
CA PHE A 95 35.26 -5.73 29.36
C PHE A 95 35.09 -5.84 27.83
N LYS A 96 35.04 -4.71 27.12
CA LYS A 96 34.93 -4.67 25.66
C LYS A 96 36.13 -5.30 24.97
N ALA A 97 37.34 -5.12 25.51
CA ALA A 97 38.58 -5.62 24.93
C ALA A 97 38.68 -7.15 24.87
N ILE A 98 37.88 -7.89 25.67
CA ILE A 98 37.90 -9.36 25.69
C ILE A 98 37.22 -9.90 24.42
N LYS A 99 38.01 -10.52 23.53
CA LYS A 99 37.55 -11.28 22.37
C LYS A 99 37.36 -12.75 22.72
N LEU A 100 36.35 -13.40 22.13
CA LEU A 100 36.09 -14.83 22.26
C LEU A 100 36.71 -15.57 21.06
N SER A 101 37.91 -16.12 21.26
CA SER A 101 38.76 -16.69 20.21
C SER A 101 39.01 -18.18 20.39
N TYR A 102 39.23 -18.89 19.29
CA TYR A 102 39.65 -20.30 19.32
C TYR A 102 41.11 -20.45 19.79
N PRO A 103 41.52 -21.63 20.32
CA PRO A 103 40.79 -22.90 20.47
C PRO A 103 39.71 -22.90 21.57
N ALA A 104 38.85 -23.91 21.57
CA ALA A 104 37.68 -24.01 22.47
C ALA A 104 37.99 -23.88 23.97
N SER A 105 39.18 -24.28 24.42
CA SER A 105 39.64 -24.08 25.80
C SER A 105 39.81 -22.60 26.15
N ASN A 106 40.39 -21.80 25.24
CA ASN A 106 40.56 -20.36 25.41
C ASN A 106 39.21 -19.65 25.40
N LEU A 107 38.31 -20.04 24.49
CA LEU A 107 36.96 -19.48 24.38
C LEU A 107 36.20 -19.59 25.71
N ARG A 108 36.25 -20.75 26.37
CA ARG A 108 35.61 -20.95 27.69
C ARG A 108 36.18 -20.04 28.77
N VAL A 109 37.51 -19.93 28.84
CA VAL A 109 38.20 -19.06 29.82
C VAL A 109 37.89 -17.59 29.57
N GLN A 110 37.93 -17.14 28.31
CA GLN A 110 37.60 -15.78 27.92
C GLN A 110 36.14 -15.44 28.18
N LEU A 111 35.21 -16.36 27.90
CA LEU A 111 33.79 -16.18 28.22
C LEU A 111 33.57 -16.01 29.73
N GLN A 112 34.25 -16.81 30.55
CA GLN A 112 34.17 -16.67 32.01
C GLN A 112 34.75 -15.33 32.48
N ASN A 113 35.95 -14.96 32.00
CA ASN A 113 36.56 -13.67 32.32
C ASN A 113 35.65 -12.49 31.92
N LYS A 114 35.00 -12.59 30.75
CA LYS A 114 34.06 -11.57 30.27
C LYS A 114 32.81 -11.46 31.16
N LYS A 115 32.28 -12.57 31.69
CA LYS A 115 31.20 -12.58 32.69
C LYS A 115 31.61 -11.93 34.02
N ASP A 116 32.82 -12.23 34.49
CA ASP A 116 33.35 -11.66 35.73
C ASP A 116 33.53 -10.14 35.58
N LYS A 117 34.02 -9.70 34.41
CA LYS A 117 34.15 -8.27 34.08
C LYS A 117 32.80 -7.57 33.91
N LEU A 118 31.81 -8.21 33.28
CA LEU A 118 30.44 -7.69 33.22
C LEU A 118 29.91 -7.40 34.63
N THR A 119 30.14 -8.32 35.58
CA THR A 119 29.71 -8.14 36.98
C THR A 119 30.37 -6.90 37.62
N LYS A 120 31.65 -6.65 37.34
CA LYS A 120 32.35 -5.45 37.83
C LYS A 120 31.77 -4.16 37.25
N VAL A 121 31.49 -4.15 35.94
CA VAL A 121 30.86 -3.02 35.24
C VAL A 121 29.49 -2.71 35.86
N VAL A 122 28.63 -3.73 35.98
CA VAL A 122 27.29 -3.59 36.55
C VAL A 122 27.36 -3.07 37.99
N ASN A 123 28.26 -3.59 38.81
CA ASN A 123 28.42 -3.16 40.20
C ASN A 123 28.86 -1.69 40.30
N ALA A 124 29.82 -1.26 39.47
CA ALA A 124 30.29 0.13 39.48
C ALA A 124 29.16 1.12 39.14
N TYR A 125 28.41 0.86 38.05
CA TYR A 125 27.28 1.71 37.67
C TYR A 125 26.10 1.64 38.64
N THR A 126 25.85 0.47 39.24
CA THR A 126 24.83 0.34 40.28
C THR A 126 25.15 1.23 41.49
N LYS A 127 26.43 1.41 41.83
CA LYS A 127 26.83 2.35 42.90
C LYS A 127 26.51 3.80 42.53
N VAL A 128 26.77 4.22 41.29
CA VAL A 128 26.37 5.55 40.79
C VAL A 128 24.85 5.76 40.94
N ILE A 129 24.05 4.76 40.55
CA ILE A 129 22.58 4.81 40.64
C ILE A 129 22.12 4.92 42.11
N GLN A 130 22.72 4.13 43.02
CA GLN A 130 22.40 4.14 44.45
C GLN A 130 22.69 5.49 45.12
N MET A 131 23.68 6.24 44.63
CA MET A 131 24.04 7.55 45.14
C MET A 131 23.07 8.67 44.72
N GLY A 132 22.17 8.40 43.77
CA GLY A 132 21.15 9.36 43.35
C GLY A 132 21.72 10.61 42.72
N SER A 133 22.72 10.49 41.83
CA SER A 133 23.27 11.62 41.08
C SER A 133 22.69 11.72 39.67
N LEU A 134 22.90 12.85 38.98
CA LEU A 134 22.54 13.01 37.57
C LEU A 134 23.17 11.94 36.66
N LYS A 135 24.39 11.48 37.02
CA LYS A 135 25.09 10.40 36.31
C LYS A 135 24.40 9.05 36.43
N GLY A 136 23.46 8.90 37.38
CA GLY A 136 22.62 7.71 37.52
C GLY A 136 21.82 7.40 36.25
N PHE A 137 21.32 8.40 35.52
CA PHE A 137 20.59 8.19 34.26
C PHE A 137 21.47 7.53 33.20
N GLU A 138 22.70 8.04 33.03
CA GLU A 138 23.68 7.49 32.10
C GLU A 138 24.15 6.10 32.55
N ALA A 139 24.39 5.92 33.85
CA ALA A 139 24.82 4.65 34.43
C ALA A 139 23.79 3.53 34.20
N MET A 140 22.49 3.80 34.34
CA MET A 140 21.43 2.84 34.00
C MET A 140 21.55 2.38 32.54
N TYR A 141 21.71 3.33 31.61
CA TYR A 141 21.89 3.01 30.20
C TYR A 141 23.16 2.19 29.95
N LYS A 142 24.29 2.53 30.61
CA LYS A 142 25.56 1.82 30.46
C LYS A 142 25.49 0.37 30.97
N VAL A 143 24.72 0.10 32.02
CA VAL A 143 24.43 -1.28 32.46
C VAL A 143 23.78 -2.07 31.32
N ALA A 144 22.69 -1.56 30.73
CA ALA A 144 22.01 -2.22 29.63
C ALA A 144 22.92 -2.41 28.40
N LYS A 145 23.72 -1.39 28.07
CA LYS A 145 24.71 -1.46 26.99
C LYS A 145 25.79 -2.52 27.23
N ALA A 146 26.17 -2.78 28.49
CA ALA A 146 27.13 -3.83 28.80
C ALA A 146 26.58 -5.23 28.50
N TYR A 147 25.28 -5.47 28.74
CA TYR A 147 24.62 -6.72 28.34
C TYR A 147 24.49 -6.85 26.82
N GLU A 148 24.21 -5.75 26.10
CA GLU A 148 24.19 -5.75 24.62
C GLU A 148 25.57 -6.17 24.07
N VAL A 149 26.65 -5.55 24.54
CA VAL A 149 28.02 -5.90 24.14
C VAL A 149 28.40 -7.34 24.52
N PHE A 150 27.85 -7.86 25.63
CA PHE A 150 28.04 -9.25 26.00
C PHE A 150 27.38 -10.20 24.98
N ALA A 151 26.16 -9.89 24.56
CA ALA A 151 25.43 -10.66 23.55
C ALA A 151 26.15 -10.61 22.19
N ASP A 152 26.60 -9.43 21.76
CA ASP A 152 27.39 -9.25 20.54
C ASP A 152 28.64 -10.14 20.55
N ALA A 153 29.38 -10.17 21.67
CA ALA A 153 30.59 -10.98 21.76
C ALA A 153 30.33 -12.49 21.67
N ILE A 154 29.17 -12.99 22.15
CA ILE A 154 28.78 -14.40 21.99
C ILE A 154 28.40 -14.67 20.54
N ALA A 155 27.64 -13.78 19.91
CA ALA A 155 27.22 -13.93 18.52
C ALA A 155 28.41 -13.86 17.54
N ASP A 156 29.41 -13.03 17.84
CA ASP A 156 30.60 -12.78 17.02
C ASP A 156 31.81 -13.63 17.43
N GLN A 157 31.63 -14.62 18.30
CA GLN A 157 32.74 -15.48 18.70
C GLN A 157 33.36 -16.17 17.49
N GLU A 158 34.67 -16.40 17.55
CA GLU A 158 35.33 -17.21 16.54
C GLU A 158 34.76 -18.63 16.55
N ILE A 159 34.75 -19.26 15.38
CA ILE A 159 34.40 -20.68 15.19
C ILE A 159 35.65 -21.45 14.76
N SER A 160 35.59 -22.79 14.80
CA SER A 160 36.74 -23.61 14.43
C SER A 160 37.20 -23.31 12.98
N PRO A 161 38.49 -23.02 12.76
CA PRO A 161 39.02 -22.78 11.42
C PRO A 161 39.06 -24.03 10.54
N GLU A 162 38.83 -25.22 11.12
CA GLU A 162 38.88 -26.51 10.42
C GLU A 162 37.54 -26.89 9.75
N LEU A 163 36.49 -26.10 9.93
CA LEU A 163 35.16 -26.39 9.38
C LEU A 163 35.11 -26.13 7.87
N THR A 164 34.41 -27.00 7.14
CA THR A 164 34.04 -26.71 5.74
C THR A 164 33.10 -25.50 5.66
N ALA A 165 32.90 -24.94 4.47
CA ALA A 165 31.99 -23.80 4.28
C ALA A 165 30.57 -24.08 4.82
N ASP A 166 30.00 -25.25 4.53
CA ASP A 166 28.67 -25.65 5.01
C ASP A 166 28.63 -25.88 6.52
N GLN A 167 29.67 -26.53 7.08
CA GLN A 167 29.77 -26.74 8.53
C GLN A 167 29.94 -25.40 9.27
N SER A 168 30.72 -24.48 8.71
CA SER A 168 30.89 -23.12 9.21
C SER A 168 29.57 -22.37 9.23
N LEU A 169 28.74 -22.49 8.18
CA LEU A 169 27.42 -21.86 8.14
C LEU A 169 26.51 -22.38 9.26
N VAL A 170 26.42 -23.70 9.41
CA VAL A 170 25.61 -24.34 10.47
C VAL A 170 26.09 -23.95 11.86
N GLU A 171 27.41 -23.91 12.09
CA GLU A 171 27.94 -23.53 13.40
C GLU A 171 27.73 -22.04 13.68
N ARG A 172 27.83 -21.14 12.69
CA ARG A 172 27.48 -19.72 12.86
C ARG A 172 26.01 -19.53 13.23
N ASP A 173 25.10 -20.23 12.56
CA ASP A 173 23.66 -20.21 12.86
C ASP A 173 23.40 -20.68 14.29
N ARG A 174 24.04 -21.79 14.70
CA ARG A 174 23.93 -22.32 16.05
C ARG A 174 24.45 -21.34 17.11
N VAL A 175 25.62 -20.74 16.88
CA VAL A 175 26.24 -19.77 17.78
C VAL A 175 25.36 -18.53 17.92
N PHE A 176 24.84 -18.01 16.81
CA PHE A 176 23.93 -16.86 16.83
C PHE A 176 22.64 -17.18 17.59
N LYS A 177 22.01 -18.33 17.34
CA LYS A 177 20.83 -18.79 18.09
C LYS A 177 21.11 -18.91 19.60
N ALA A 178 22.31 -19.36 19.98
CA ALA A 178 22.73 -19.43 21.38
C ALA A 178 22.96 -18.04 22.01
N ALA A 179 23.21 -17.00 21.21
CA ALA A 179 23.35 -15.61 21.67
C ALA A 179 21.99 -14.90 21.88
N VAL A 180 20.91 -15.37 21.26
CA VAL A 180 19.56 -14.75 21.37
C VAL A 180 19.10 -14.55 22.83
N PRO A 181 19.26 -15.52 23.76
CA PRO A 181 18.92 -15.29 25.17
C PRO A 181 19.74 -14.17 25.83
N ALA A 182 20.98 -13.93 25.39
CA ALA A 182 21.78 -12.81 25.89
C ALA A 182 21.25 -11.47 25.36
N TYR A 183 20.81 -11.40 24.10
CA TYR A 183 20.12 -10.23 23.56
C TYR A 183 18.80 -9.96 24.27
N ASP A 184 18.03 -11.00 24.58
CA ASP A 184 16.81 -10.87 25.38
C ASP A 184 17.10 -10.26 26.75
N ARG A 185 18.19 -10.72 27.40
CA ARG A 185 18.61 -10.11 28.66
C ARG A 185 18.98 -8.63 28.48
N ALA A 186 19.69 -8.27 27.41
CA ALA A 186 20.01 -6.87 27.14
C ALA A 186 18.75 -6.01 26.95
N VAL A 187 17.74 -6.51 26.23
CA VAL A 187 16.44 -5.85 26.07
C VAL A 187 15.74 -5.66 27.42
N GLU A 188 15.73 -6.67 28.28
CA GLU A 188 15.16 -6.55 29.64
C GLU A 188 15.88 -5.48 30.47
N GLU A 189 17.21 -5.35 30.34
CA GLU A 189 17.91 -4.26 31.02
C GLU A 189 17.55 -2.89 30.45
N TYR A 190 17.36 -2.73 29.14
CA TYR A 190 16.86 -1.47 28.59
C TYR A 190 15.43 -1.16 29.04
N LYS A 191 14.56 -2.16 29.21
CA LYS A 191 13.25 -1.98 29.86
C LYS A 191 13.40 -1.50 31.31
N ASN A 192 14.38 -2.03 32.04
CA ASN A 192 14.70 -1.55 33.40
C ASN A 192 15.14 -0.07 33.38
N VAL A 193 15.86 0.38 32.35
CA VAL A 193 16.21 1.80 32.19
C VAL A 193 14.96 2.67 32.08
N ILE A 194 14.04 2.33 31.17
CA ILE A 194 12.77 3.04 30.96
C ILE A 194 11.94 3.08 32.26
N LYS A 195 11.91 1.98 33.00
CA LYS A 195 11.18 1.89 34.28
C LYS A 195 11.82 2.73 35.39
N ASN A 196 13.15 2.76 35.47
CA ASN A 196 13.86 3.31 36.63
C ASN A 196 14.29 4.78 36.47
N ILE A 197 14.46 5.28 35.25
CA ILE A 197 14.77 6.70 35.02
C ILE A 197 13.70 7.62 35.65
N PRO A 198 12.38 7.38 35.47
CA PRO A 198 11.34 8.20 36.12
C PRO A 198 11.43 8.17 37.65
N LEU A 199 11.69 7.00 38.23
CA LEU A 199 11.85 6.85 39.68
C LEU A 199 13.06 7.60 40.23
N LEU A 200 14.17 7.64 39.47
CA LEU A 200 15.35 8.43 39.85
C LEU A 200 15.08 9.93 39.68
N ALA A 201 14.39 10.35 38.63
CA ALA A 201 14.04 11.75 38.41
C ALA A 201 13.10 12.28 39.52
N GLU A 202 12.12 11.48 39.96
CA GLU A 202 11.26 11.83 41.08
C GLU A 202 12.05 12.00 42.38
N LYS A 203 13.00 11.10 42.67
CA LYS A 203 13.91 11.23 43.83
C LYS A 203 14.79 12.48 43.77
N LEU A 204 15.04 13.00 42.58
CA LEU A 204 15.77 14.23 42.32
C LEU A 204 14.87 15.46 42.25
N GLU A 205 13.57 15.31 42.54
CA GLU A 205 12.56 16.37 42.46
C GLU A 205 12.40 16.97 41.05
N ILE A 206 12.49 16.12 40.01
CA ILE A 206 12.38 16.50 38.60
C ILE A 206 11.12 15.90 37.98
N SER A 207 10.24 16.74 37.44
CA SER A 207 9.10 16.31 36.61
C SER A 207 9.59 15.94 35.20
N LEU A 208 9.41 14.68 34.79
CA LEU A 208 9.76 14.24 33.43
C LEU A 208 8.62 14.45 32.43
N PHE A 209 7.41 14.06 32.81
CA PHE A 209 6.23 14.00 31.95
C PHE A 209 5.16 14.92 32.54
N ASP A 210 5.14 16.18 32.10
CA ASP A 210 4.16 17.15 32.62
C ASP A 210 2.75 16.80 32.11
N THR A 211 1.88 16.37 33.02
CA THR A 211 0.43 16.50 32.86
C THR A 211 -0.09 17.47 33.90
N SER A 212 0.20 18.76 33.75
CA SER A 212 -0.60 19.85 34.32
C SER A 212 -0.10 21.21 33.86
N THR A 213 -0.81 21.78 32.89
CA THR A 213 -1.06 23.22 32.85
C THR A 213 -1.81 23.62 34.12
N VAL A 214 -1.08 23.88 35.21
CA VAL A 214 -1.60 24.73 36.29
C VAL A 214 -0.58 25.83 36.48
N GLN A 215 -0.91 26.98 35.88
CA GLN A 215 -0.33 28.26 36.23
C GLN A 215 -0.51 28.48 37.74
N LYS A 216 0.47 28.09 38.55
CA LYS A 216 0.67 28.76 39.84
C LYS A 216 1.36 30.07 39.53
N GLN A 217 0.56 31.11 39.32
CA GLN A 217 1.01 32.48 39.51
C GLN A 217 1.51 32.60 40.95
N VAL A 218 2.83 32.48 41.14
CA VAL A 218 3.48 32.85 42.40
C VAL A 218 3.72 34.36 42.35
N PRO A 219 3.35 35.14 43.38
CA PRO A 219 3.59 36.57 43.41
C PRO A 219 5.09 36.87 43.30
N ILE A 220 5.44 37.76 42.38
CA ILE A 220 6.80 38.23 42.16
C ILE A 220 7.26 38.95 43.43
N SER A 221 8.19 38.33 44.15
CA SER A 221 9.06 38.97 45.14
C SER A 221 10.52 38.69 44.77
N GLU A 222 11.45 39.46 45.35
CA GLU A 222 12.81 39.84 44.91
C GLU A 222 13.82 38.74 44.50
N ASP A 223 13.41 37.49 44.27
CA ASP A 223 14.28 36.33 44.02
C ASP A 223 14.19 35.77 42.58
N THR A 224 13.90 36.63 41.60
CA THR A 224 13.70 36.23 40.19
C THR A 224 14.94 35.53 39.60
N LEU A 225 16.16 35.90 40.01
CA LEU A 225 17.41 35.27 39.56
C LEU A 225 17.60 33.86 40.12
N MET A 226 17.24 33.61 41.39
CA MET A 226 17.34 32.27 41.98
C MET A 226 16.27 31.32 41.45
N VAL A 227 15.06 31.84 41.19
CA VAL A 227 13.98 31.07 40.55
C VAL A 227 14.37 30.68 39.12
N VAL A 228 14.86 31.63 38.31
CA VAL A 228 15.30 31.38 36.93
C VAL A 228 16.48 30.40 36.87
N GLN A 229 17.46 30.52 37.79
CA GLN A 229 18.57 29.56 37.85
C GLN A 229 18.10 28.15 38.24
N LYS A 230 17.19 28.04 39.20
CA LYS A 230 16.62 26.75 39.63
C LYS A 230 15.81 26.10 38.51
N GLU A 231 14.97 26.86 37.80
CA GLU A 231 14.23 26.40 36.63
C GLU A 231 15.16 25.95 35.50
N SER A 232 16.18 26.76 35.16
CA SER A 232 17.15 26.40 34.11
C SER A 232 17.95 25.12 34.41
N PHE A 233 18.27 24.87 35.69
CA PHE A 233 18.97 23.66 36.12
C PHE A 233 18.06 22.43 36.10
N GLN A 234 16.79 22.59 36.49
CA GLN A 234 15.77 21.55 36.39
C GLN A 234 15.53 21.15 34.93
N ASP A 235 15.42 22.13 34.02
CA ASP A 235 15.29 21.88 32.59
C ASP A 235 16.51 21.12 32.03
N SER A 236 17.73 21.56 32.35
CA SER A 236 18.94 20.86 31.90
C SER A 236 19.03 19.41 32.41
N THR A 237 18.53 19.14 33.62
CA THR A 237 18.57 17.78 34.18
C THR A 237 17.48 16.90 33.60
N ARG A 238 16.29 17.45 33.39
CA ARG A 238 15.18 16.81 32.67
C ARG A 238 15.63 16.37 31.29
N ASP A 239 16.32 17.24 30.55
CA ASP A 239 16.84 16.93 29.22
C ASP A 239 17.82 15.76 29.22
N VAL A 240 18.71 15.68 30.24
CA VAL A 240 19.64 14.55 30.39
C VAL A 240 18.88 13.25 30.67
N ALA A 241 17.88 13.27 31.55
CA ALA A 241 17.06 12.10 31.84
C ALA A 241 16.27 11.63 30.60
N LEU A 242 15.60 12.55 29.91
CA LEU A 242 14.84 12.27 28.69
C LEU A 242 15.73 11.77 27.56
N LYS A 243 16.96 12.29 27.43
CA LYS A 243 17.94 11.81 26.45
C LYS A 243 18.23 10.32 26.64
N TRP A 244 18.50 9.88 27.86
CA TRP A 244 18.82 8.46 28.12
C TRP A 244 17.58 7.58 28.08
N TYR A 245 16.43 8.09 28.50
CA TYR A 245 15.13 7.43 28.37
C TYR A 245 14.82 7.11 26.91
N LYS A 246 14.81 8.13 26.04
CA LYS A 246 14.54 7.96 24.59
C LYS A 246 15.56 7.05 23.92
N LYS A 247 16.84 7.16 24.28
CA LYS A 247 17.88 6.24 23.78
C LYS A 247 17.61 4.79 24.17
N ALA A 248 17.09 4.53 25.36
CA ALA A 248 16.73 3.17 25.79
C ALA A 248 15.52 2.63 25.03
N GLU A 249 14.49 3.45 24.79
CA GLU A 249 13.34 3.13 23.95
C GLU A 249 13.77 2.70 22.54
N ASP A 250 14.59 3.53 21.87
CA ASP A 250 15.12 3.22 20.55
C ASP A 250 15.95 1.94 20.56
N LYS A 251 16.76 1.74 21.61
CA LYS A 251 17.64 0.57 21.72
C LYS A 251 16.88 -0.76 21.84
N ILE A 252 15.74 -0.80 22.53
CA ILE A 252 14.92 -2.02 22.64
C ILE A 252 14.54 -2.51 21.24
N SER A 253 13.88 -1.63 20.47
CA SER A 253 13.40 -1.97 19.15
C SER A 253 14.54 -2.20 18.14
N LEU A 254 15.65 -1.44 18.24
CA LEU A 254 16.83 -1.62 17.40
C LEU A 254 17.48 -2.98 17.62
N ILE A 255 17.63 -3.43 18.87
CA ILE A 255 18.25 -4.74 19.16
C ILE A 255 17.37 -5.86 18.63
N LEU A 256 16.06 -5.83 18.93
CA LEU A 256 15.12 -6.85 18.45
C LEU A 256 15.07 -6.90 16.92
N TYR A 257 15.07 -5.74 16.26
CA TYR A 257 15.19 -5.64 14.81
C TYR A 257 16.52 -6.21 14.29
N SER A 258 17.65 -5.86 14.91
CA SER A 258 18.98 -6.32 14.47
C SER A 258 19.14 -7.83 14.63
N VAL A 259 18.58 -8.41 15.69
CA VAL A 259 18.52 -9.87 15.87
C VAL A 259 17.72 -10.52 14.74
N ALA A 260 16.59 -9.92 14.35
CA ALA A 260 15.80 -10.43 13.24
C ALA A 260 16.54 -10.33 11.90
N GLU A 261 17.14 -9.18 11.57
CA GLU A 261 17.92 -9.02 10.34
C GLU A 261 19.09 -10.01 10.27
N ARG A 262 19.81 -10.21 11.38
CA ARG A 262 20.92 -11.16 11.43
C ARG A 262 20.45 -12.61 11.31
N SER A 263 19.26 -12.97 11.80
CA SER A 263 18.68 -14.28 11.48
C SER A 263 18.33 -14.44 10.00
N GLY A 264 17.98 -13.35 9.31
CA GLY A 264 17.69 -13.34 7.88
C GLY A 264 18.90 -13.65 7.00
N GLU A 265 20.12 -13.32 7.44
CA GLU A 265 21.36 -13.60 6.69
C GLU A 265 21.57 -15.10 6.40
N PHE A 266 21.06 -15.97 7.27
CA PHE A 266 21.14 -17.42 7.07
C PHE A 266 20.24 -17.91 5.92
N ILE A 267 19.13 -17.23 5.65
CA ILE A 267 18.23 -17.55 4.53
C ILE A 267 19.01 -17.41 3.21
N ASP A 268 19.66 -16.27 3.01
CA ASP A 268 20.47 -15.99 1.82
C ASP A 268 21.64 -16.98 1.69
N ALA A 269 22.28 -17.31 2.80
CA ALA A 269 23.39 -18.26 2.82
C ALA A 269 22.96 -19.66 2.40
N TYR A 270 21.80 -20.16 2.87
CA TYR A 270 21.25 -21.44 2.43
C TYR A 270 20.85 -21.42 0.95
N LEU A 271 20.24 -20.33 0.48
CA LEU A 271 19.81 -20.22 -0.92
C LEU A 271 20.99 -20.25 -1.91
N ARG A 272 22.15 -19.71 -1.51
CA ARG A 272 23.40 -19.69 -2.29
C ARG A 272 24.15 -21.02 -2.35
N GLN A 273 23.72 -22.04 -1.61
CA GLN A 273 24.35 -23.36 -1.70
C GLN A 273 24.22 -23.91 -3.13
N GLN A 274 25.36 -24.31 -3.69
CA GLN A 274 25.43 -24.93 -5.02
C GLN A 274 25.19 -26.43 -4.92
N ASN A 275 24.48 -26.98 -5.90
CA ASN A 275 24.35 -28.43 -6.07
C ASN A 275 24.68 -28.80 -7.53
N PRO A 276 25.57 -29.78 -7.77
CA PRO A 276 25.87 -30.27 -9.12
C PRO A 276 24.76 -31.11 -9.76
N ALA A 277 23.67 -31.45 -9.05
CA ALA A 277 22.57 -32.25 -9.61
C ALA A 277 21.89 -31.53 -10.79
N THR A 278 21.38 -32.31 -11.73
CA THR A 278 20.65 -31.84 -12.93
C THR A 278 19.27 -32.52 -13.03
N GLY A 279 18.43 -32.07 -13.96
CA GLY A 279 17.14 -32.68 -14.25
C GLY A 279 16.18 -32.74 -13.05
N THR A 280 15.43 -33.83 -12.94
CA THR A 280 14.44 -34.05 -11.87
C THR A 280 15.08 -34.12 -10.47
N VAL A 281 16.29 -34.68 -10.36
CA VAL A 281 17.03 -34.76 -9.09
C VAL A 281 17.35 -33.37 -8.54
N TYR A 282 17.65 -32.40 -9.41
CA TYR A 282 17.83 -31.00 -9.01
C TYR A 282 16.55 -30.42 -8.39
N LEU A 283 15.39 -30.64 -9.03
CA LEU A 283 14.10 -30.12 -8.55
C LEU A 283 13.75 -30.71 -7.18
N SER A 284 13.89 -32.03 -7.01
CA SER A 284 13.64 -32.71 -5.73
C SER A 284 14.59 -32.23 -4.64
N TRP A 285 15.88 -32.04 -4.95
CA TRP A 285 16.85 -31.52 -4.00
C TRP A 285 16.54 -30.09 -3.59
N LYS A 286 16.26 -29.18 -4.54
CA LYS A 286 16.00 -27.77 -4.20
C LYS A 286 14.70 -27.64 -3.41
N LYS A 287 13.67 -28.43 -3.74
CA LYS A 287 12.47 -28.57 -2.91
C LYS A 287 12.82 -28.96 -1.46
N LEU A 288 13.66 -29.97 -1.28
CA LEU A 288 14.08 -30.42 0.06
C LEU A 288 14.87 -29.34 0.81
N LEU A 289 15.78 -28.63 0.12
CA LEU A 289 16.51 -27.49 0.69
C LEU A 289 15.54 -26.40 1.18
N LEU A 290 14.57 -26.01 0.34
CA LEU A 290 13.57 -25.01 0.70
C LEU A 290 12.76 -25.45 1.94
N GLN A 291 12.35 -26.72 1.98
CA GLN A 291 11.54 -27.25 3.08
C GLN A 291 12.31 -27.47 4.39
N LYS A 292 13.54 -27.96 4.33
CA LYS A 292 14.29 -28.42 5.51
C LYS A 292 15.24 -27.37 6.10
N ALA A 293 15.69 -26.41 5.30
CA ALA A 293 16.63 -25.37 5.75
C ALA A 293 16.02 -23.97 5.66
N VAL A 294 15.52 -23.59 4.49
CA VAL A 294 15.09 -22.20 4.22
C VAL A 294 13.80 -21.85 4.96
N ALA A 295 12.76 -22.69 4.89
CA ALA A 295 11.50 -22.44 5.57
C ALA A 295 11.65 -22.32 7.11
N PRO A 296 12.40 -23.19 7.81
CA PRO A 296 12.72 -22.99 9.23
C PRO A 296 13.46 -21.67 9.50
N ALA A 297 14.44 -21.29 8.67
CA ALA A 297 15.18 -20.03 8.83
C ALA A 297 14.28 -18.79 8.65
N ILE A 298 13.36 -18.84 7.68
CA ILE A 298 12.30 -17.83 7.51
C ILE A 298 11.45 -17.74 8.77
N ASN A 299 10.94 -18.85 9.29
CA ASN A 299 10.10 -18.84 10.50
C ASN A 299 10.83 -18.24 11.72
N VAL A 300 12.13 -18.52 11.90
CA VAL A 300 12.93 -17.90 12.96
C VAL A 300 12.98 -16.38 12.78
N THR A 301 13.23 -15.92 11.56
CA THR A 301 13.31 -14.49 11.20
C THR A 301 11.96 -13.77 11.40
N LEU A 302 10.87 -14.38 10.95
CA LEU A 302 9.51 -13.87 11.15
C LEU A 302 9.17 -13.74 12.63
N ASN A 303 9.46 -14.78 13.42
CA ASN A 303 9.22 -14.76 14.87
C ASN A 303 10.07 -13.68 15.58
N ALA A 304 11.30 -13.42 15.12
CA ALA A 304 12.14 -12.37 15.67
C ALA A 304 11.59 -10.96 15.37
N HIS A 305 11.12 -10.70 14.14
CA HIS A 305 10.45 -9.42 13.83
C HIS A 305 9.12 -9.27 14.58
N LEU A 306 8.32 -10.35 14.69
CA LEU A 306 7.08 -10.37 15.47
C LEU A 306 7.33 -10.02 16.94
N LYS A 307 8.41 -10.55 17.51
CA LYS A 307 8.83 -10.20 18.87
C LYS A 307 9.12 -8.71 19.01
N ASN A 308 9.81 -8.09 18.03
CA ASN A 308 10.02 -6.64 18.04
C ASN A 308 8.69 -5.88 18.08
N ILE A 309 7.74 -6.24 17.22
CA ILE A 309 6.42 -5.59 17.15
C ILE A 309 5.66 -5.76 18.47
N ASN A 310 5.59 -6.97 19.00
CA ASN A 310 4.83 -7.28 20.21
C ASN A 310 5.42 -6.59 21.45
N VAL A 311 6.74 -6.66 21.64
CA VAL A 311 7.42 -5.99 22.76
C VAL A 311 7.30 -4.48 22.65
N SER A 312 7.45 -3.93 21.45
CA SER A 312 7.31 -2.49 21.21
C SER A 312 5.88 -2.01 21.45
N SER A 313 4.88 -2.78 21.03
CA SER A 313 3.46 -2.50 21.29
C SER A 313 3.15 -2.46 22.79
N GLN A 314 3.63 -3.44 23.56
CA GLN A 314 3.46 -3.48 25.03
C GLN A 314 4.05 -2.24 25.74
N LEU A 315 5.09 -1.65 25.15
CA LEU A 315 5.78 -0.49 25.66
C LEU A 315 5.32 0.83 24.99
N ASN A 316 4.34 0.77 24.10
CA ASN A 316 3.87 1.89 23.27
C ASN A 316 4.98 2.58 22.45
N LEU A 317 6.00 1.84 22.02
CA LEU A 317 7.10 2.37 21.22
C LEU A 317 6.67 2.54 19.76
N LYS A 318 6.83 3.76 19.25
CA LYS A 318 6.61 4.10 17.84
C LYS A 318 7.88 4.68 17.25
N ASN A 319 8.64 3.86 16.54
CA ASN A 319 9.87 4.28 15.88
C ASN A 319 10.11 3.48 14.59
N LYS A 320 11.14 3.89 13.84
CA LYS A 320 11.46 3.32 12.53
C LYS A 320 11.70 1.81 12.55
N TYR A 321 12.26 1.25 13.63
CA TYR A 321 12.59 -0.18 13.67
C TYR A 321 11.35 -1.05 13.81
N VAL A 322 10.29 -0.54 14.46
CA VAL A 322 9.00 -1.22 14.56
C VAL A 322 8.31 -1.27 13.20
N GLU A 323 8.27 -0.14 12.50
CA GLU A 323 7.68 -0.06 11.17
C GLU A 323 8.46 -0.89 10.14
N GLU A 324 9.80 -0.84 10.17
CA GLU A 324 10.64 -1.70 9.34
C GLU A 324 10.45 -3.19 9.66
N SER A 325 10.25 -3.57 10.93
CA SER A 325 9.91 -4.97 11.27
C SER A 325 8.59 -5.42 10.64
N LYS A 326 7.54 -4.59 10.66
CA LYS A 326 6.25 -4.91 10.01
C LYS A 326 6.44 -5.10 8.51
N ARG A 327 7.22 -4.22 7.87
CA ARG A 327 7.56 -4.32 6.45
C ARG A 327 8.37 -5.58 6.13
N LYS A 328 9.39 -5.88 6.93
CA LYS A 328 10.28 -7.04 6.75
C LYS A 328 9.60 -8.38 6.92
N ILE A 329 8.60 -8.49 7.80
CA ILE A 329 7.81 -9.72 7.92
C ILE A 329 7.19 -10.09 6.58
N LEU A 330 6.55 -9.13 5.90
CA LEU A 330 5.90 -9.38 4.62
C LEU A 330 6.93 -9.78 3.55
N LEU A 331 8.02 -9.01 3.42
CA LEU A 331 9.07 -9.30 2.45
C LEU A 331 9.77 -10.65 2.69
N THR A 332 10.00 -11.01 3.95
CA THR A 332 10.65 -12.30 4.31
C THR A 332 9.72 -13.47 4.06
N SER A 333 8.42 -13.30 4.32
CA SER A 333 7.41 -14.34 4.08
C SER A 333 7.28 -14.68 2.59
N ASN A 334 7.51 -13.69 1.72
CA ASN A 334 7.48 -13.84 0.27
C ASN A 334 8.65 -14.63 -0.33
N ILE A 335 9.76 -14.82 0.40
CA ILE A 335 10.97 -15.47 -0.13
C ILE A 335 10.68 -16.89 -0.63
N LEU A 336 9.89 -17.69 0.11
CA LEU A 336 9.54 -19.03 -0.34
C LEU A 336 8.75 -18.99 -1.64
N ALA A 337 7.80 -18.06 -1.76
CA ALA A 337 6.98 -17.93 -2.96
C ALA A 337 7.85 -17.59 -4.18
N ASP A 338 8.78 -16.63 -4.04
CA ASP A 338 9.73 -16.25 -5.07
C ASP A 338 10.59 -17.47 -5.52
N GLU A 339 11.10 -18.26 -4.57
CA GLU A 339 11.95 -19.43 -4.86
C GLU A 339 11.19 -20.58 -5.52
N TYR A 340 9.95 -20.85 -5.10
CA TYR A 340 9.10 -21.83 -5.78
C TYR A 340 8.72 -21.38 -7.19
N GLY A 341 8.48 -20.08 -7.40
CA GLY A 341 8.26 -19.52 -8.74
C GLY A 341 9.44 -19.74 -9.69
N LYS A 342 10.69 -19.61 -9.20
CA LYS A 342 11.89 -19.94 -9.98
C LYS A 342 11.95 -21.42 -10.34
N LEU A 343 11.52 -22.32 -9.44
CA LEU A 343 11.48 -23.76 -9.68
C LEU A 343 10.46 -24.16 -10.75
N VAL A 344 9.32 -23.48 -10.86
CA VAL A 344 8.36 -23.70 -11.96
C VAL A 344 9.05 -23.44 -13.31
N LYS A 345 9.75 -22.31 -13.44
CA LYS A 345 10.48 -21.96 -14.67
C LYS A 345 11.58 -22.98 -14.98
N LYS A 346 12.31 -23.45 -13.96
CA LYS A 346 13.35 -24.47 -14.16
C LYS A 346 12.76 -25.83 -14.57
N ALA A 347 11.64 -26.23 -13.99
CA ALA A 347 10.94 -27.44 -14.38
C ALA A 347 10.44 -27.34 -15.84
N ALA A 348 9.89 -26.19 -16.24
CA ALA A 348 9.49 -25.93 -17.63
C ALA A 348 10.66 -26.02 -18.62
N GLU A 349 11.82 -25.46 -18.27
CA GLU A 349 13.05 -25.57 -19.07
C GLU A 349 13.49 -27.03 -19.25
N ILE A 350 13.54 -27.80 -18.16
CA ILE A 350 13.90 -29.23 -18.20
C ILE A 350 12.93 -30.00 -19.09
N TYR A 351 11.62 -29.76 -18.94
CA TYR A 351 10.58 -30.38 -19.77
C TYR A 351 10.76 -30.06 -21.26
N GLN A 352 10.86 -28.77 -21.60
CA GLN A 352 10.85 -28.32 -22.99
C GLN A 352 12.17 -28.60 -23.72
N GLU A 353 13.31 -28.25 -23.12
CA GLU A 353 14.61 -28.32 -23.78
C GLU A 353 15.32 -29.64 -23.54
N GLY A 354 15.11 -30.25 -22.36
CA GLY A 354 15.75 -31.49 -21.97
C GLY A 354 14.96 -32.73 -22.38
N SER A 355 13.66 -32.77 -22.09
CA SER A 355 12.89 -34.02 -22.13
C SER A 355 12.12 -34.28 -23.42
N ILE A 356 11.49 -33.26 -24.02
CA ILE A 356 10.72 -33.46 -25.28
C ILE A 356 11.58 -34.12 -26.39
N PRO A 357 12.79 -33.63 -26.72
CA PRO A 357 13.59 -34.23 -27.79
C PRO A 357 13.93 -35.70 -27.52
N VAL A 358 14.27 -36.04 -26.27
CA VAL A 358 14.62 -37.41 -25.88
C VAL A 358 13.41 -38.33 -25.99
N LEU A 359 12.23 -37.89 -25.55
CA LEU A 359 11.01 -38.70 -25.69
C LEU A 359 10.69 -38.96 -27.17
N LYS A 360 10.91 -37.97 -28.05
CA LYS A 360 10.71 -38.15 -29.49
C LYS A 360 11.63 -39.21 -30.06
N ASP A 361 12.93 -39.13 -29.76
CA ASP A 361 13.91 -40.14 -30.20
C ASP A 361 13.53 -41.55 -29.74
N LEU A 362 13.01 -41.69 -28.50
CA LEU A 362 12.56 -42.98 -27.97
C LEU A 362 11.30 -43.50 -28.68
N VAL A 363 10.31 -42.64 -28.94
CA VAL A 363 9.07 -43.04 -29.66
C VAL A 363 9.40 -43.43 -31.10
N GLU A 364 10.23 -42.66 -31.79
CA GLU A 364 10.63 -42.92 -33.17
C GLU A 364 11.55 -44.15 -33.30
N GLY A 365 12.37 -44.43 -32.28
CA GLY A 365 13.27 -45.58 -32.22
C GLY A 365 12.57 -46.93 -31.96
N GLY A 366 11.30 -46.93 -31.54
CA GLY A 366 10.48 -48.13 -31.33
C GLY A 366 10.80 -48.91 -30.04
N GLU A 367 10.25 -50.12 -29.90
CA GLU A 367 10.20 -50.86 -28.62
C GLU A 367 11.57 -51.16 -27.98
N ASN A 368 12.65 -51.21 -28.76
CA ASN A 368 14.00 -51.50 -28.26
C ASN A 368 14.81 -50.24 -27.94
N ALA A 369 14.26 -49.04 -28.20
CA ALA A 369 14.95 -47.79 -27.93
C ALA A 369 14.95 -47.50 -26.44
N THR A 370 16.15 -47.24 -25.90
CA THR A 370 16.34 -46.88 -24.50
C THR A 370 17.33 -45.74 -24.36
N THR A 371 17.16 -44.96 -23.30
CA THR A 371 18.15 -43.96 -22.88
C THR A 371 19.45 -44.64 -22.41
N PRO A 372 20.58 -43.93 -22.27
CA PRO A 372 21.81 -44.49 -21.71
C PRO A 372 21.64 -45.16 -20.34
N ASP A 373 20.64 -44.73 -19.57
CA ASP A 373 20.31 -45.26 -18.24
C ASP A 373 19.28 -46.42 -18.31
N GLY A 374 18.92 -46.88 -19.51
CA GLY A 374 18.07 -48.05 -19.75
C GLY A 374 16.56 -47.80 -19.73
N LEU A 375 16.12 -46.54 -19.68
CA LEU A 375 14.69 -46.18 -19.68
C LEU A 375 14.08 -46.28 -21.08
N ASN A 376 12.92 -46.93 -21.21
CA ASN A 376 12.13 -46.94 -22.44
C ASN A 376 11.23 -45.68 -22.55
N SER A 377 10.46 -45.56 -23.64
CA SER A 377 9.58 -44.40 -23.88
C SER A 377 8.49 -44.21 -22.82
N LEU A 378 7.94 -45.30 -22.26
CA LEU A 378 6.92 -45.23 -21.20
C LEU A 378 7.53 -44.72 -19.89
N ASP A 379 8.62 -45.35 -19.45
CA ASP A 379 9.32 -44.94 -18.21
C ASP A 379 9.77 -43.47 -18.29
N TYR A 380 10.20 -43.04 -19.48
CA TYR A 380 10.62 -41.66 -19.71
C TYR A 380 9.44 -40.68 -19.72
N ASN A 381 8.29 -41.07 -20.31
CA ASN A 381 7.07 -40.28 -20.24
C ASN A 381 6.59 -40.11 -18.79
N ASP A 382 6.67 -41.14 -17.95
CA ASP A 382 6.33 -41.04 -16.52
C ASP A 382 7.22 -40.02 -15.78
N GLN A 383 8.50 -39.94 -16.16
CA GLN A 383 9.38 -38.87 -15.65
C GLN A 383 8.97 -37.48 -16.14
N MET A 384 8.51 -37.34 -17.38
CA MET A 384 7.99 -36.08 -17.91
C MET A 384 6.71 -35.65 -17.21
N MET A 385 5.78 -36.57 -16.96
CA MET A 385 4.58 -36.32 -16.16
C MET A 385 4.95 -35.86 -14.75
N SER A 386 5.95 -36.49 -14.13
CA SER A 386 6.47 -36.05 -12.82
C SER A 386 7.02 -34.61 -12.86
N ILE A 387 7.64 -34.17 -13.96
CA ILE A 387 8.09 -32.78 -14.13
C ILE A 387 6.89 -31.83 -14.22
N ILE A 388 5.84 -32.20 -14.96
CA ILE A 388 4.59 -31.43 -15.06
C ILE A 388 3.93 -31.31 -13.67
N ASP A 389 3.89 -32.40 -12.89
CA ASP A 389 3.38 -32.39 -11.53
C ASP A 389 4.21 -31.49 -10.60
N TYR A 390 5.54 -31.47 -10.75
CA TYR A 390 6.40 -30.53 -10.02
C TYR A 390 6.06 -29.08 -10.36
N MET A 391 5.80 -28.75 -11.64
CA MET A 391 5.36 -27.39 -12.00
C MET A 391 4.09 -27.01 -11.25
N ASN A 392 3.11 -27.90 -11.21
CA ASN A 392 1.85 -27.66 -10.52
C ASN A 392 2.01 -27.53 -9.00
N GLU A 393 2.80 -28.42 -8.40
CA GLU A 393 3.08 -28.37 -6.97
C GLU A 393 3.77 -27.05 -6.60
N PHE A 394 4.83 -26.67 -7.33
CA PHE A 394 5.61 -25.47 -7.01
C PHE A 394 4.78 -24.19 -7.19
N GLN A 395 4.00 -24.06 -8.27
CA GLN A 395 3.15 -22.87 -8.44
C GLN A 395 2.09 -22.77 -7.34
N THR A 396 1.50 -23.90 -6.95
CA THR A 396 0.45 -23.94 -5.91
C THR A 396 1.02 -23.55 -4.56
N ILE A 397 2.21 -24.09 -4.21
CA ILE A 397 2.92 -23.68 -3.00
C ILE A 397 3.24 -22.18 -3.06
N GLY A 398 3.76 -21.68 -4.18
CA GLY A 398 4.12 -20.27 -4.34
C GLY A 398 2.94 -19.31 -4.08
N ILE A 399 1.81 -19.54 -4.74
CA ILE A 399 0.59 -18.73 -4.56
C ILE A 399 0.06 -18.82 -3.14
N ASN A 400 0.02 -20.01 -2.56
CA ASN A 400 -0.44 -20.18 -1.18
C ASN A 400 0.47 -19.44 -0.19
N GLN A 401 1.79 -19.37 -0.42
CA GLN A 401 2.68 -18.61 0.45
C GLN A 401 2.47 -17.10 0.35
N TYR A 402 2.23 -16.56 -0.85
CA TYR A 402 1.84 -15.15 -0.94
C TYR A 402 0.47 -14.89 -0.31
N ASN A 403 -0.51 -15.78 -0.51
CA ASN A 403 -1.82 -15.67 0.11
C ASN A 403 -1.72 -15.68 1.64
N ASN A 404 -0.91 -16.58 2.22
CA ASN A 404 -0.62 -16.60 3.65
C ASN A 404 -0.01 -15.28 4.13
N THR A 405 0.83 -14.64 3.31
CA THR A 405 1.42 -13.33 3.62
C THR A 405 0.38 -12.22 3.61
N LEU A 406 -0.52 -12.20 2.62
CA LEU A 406 -1.65 -11.26 2.55
C LEU A 406 -2.62 -11.45 3.72
N LYS A 407 -2.92 -12.72 4.05
CA LYS A 407 -3.73 -13.07 5.22
C LYS A 407 -3.10 -12.53 6.50
N PHE A 408 -1.81 -12.78 6.68
CA PHE A 408 -1.07 -12.26 7.83
C PHE A 408 -1.13 -10.73 7.91
N ALA A 409 -0.94 -10.03 6.79
CA ALA A 409 -1.03 -8.57 6.74
C ALA A 409 -2.43 -8.08 7.16
N SER A 410 -3.48 -8.71 6.62
CA SER A 410 -4.87 -8.42 6.96
C SER A 410 -5.18 -8.67 8.44
N ASP A 411 -4.83 -9.86 8.96
CA ASP A 411 -5.07 -10.27 10.35
C ASP A 411 -4.38 -9.32 11.36
N ASN A 412 -3.28 -8.68 10.96
CA ASN A 412 -2.49 -7.76 11.78
C ASN A 412 -2.67 -6.28 11.40
N GLN A 413 -3.62 -5.95 10.52
CA GLN A 413 -3.91 -4.56 10.09
C GLN A 413 -2.66 -3.81 9.59
N ILE A 414 -1.80 -4.49 8.83
CA ILE A 414 -0.59 -3.91 8.27
C ILE A 414 -0.93 -3.29 6.92
N GLU A 415 -0.82 -1.96 6.82
CA GLU A 415 -1.00 -1.20 5.58
C GLU A 415 0.31 -0.51 5.20
N ASN A 416 1.07 -1.09 4.27
CA ASN A 416 2.32 -0.51 3.76
C ASN A 416 2.64 -0.97 2.32
N ASP A 417 3.74 -0.45 1.76
CA ASP A 417 4.22 -0.74 0.41
C ASP A 417 4.49 -2.23 0.14
N ALA A 418 4.88 -2.98 1.17
CA ALA A 418 5.14 -4.41 1.05
C ALA A 418 3.86 -5.23 0.82
N VAL A 419 2.69 -4.76 1.27
CA VAL A 419 1.39 -5.39 0.93
C VAL A 419 1.13 -5.29 -0.56
N LEU A 420 1.21 -4.09 -1.13
CA LEU A 420 1.01 -3.86 -2.57
C LEU A 420 2.02 -4.66 -3.40
N THR A 421 3.28 -4.70 -2.96
CA THR A 421 4.32 -5.51 -3.61
C THR A 421 3.98 -7.01 -3.56
N THR A 422 3.42 -7.49 -2.45
CA THR A 422 3.00 -8.89 -2.31
C THR A 422 1.84 -9.23 -3.24
N GLN A 423 0.83 -8.34 -3.32
CA GLN A 423 -0.30 -8.50 -4.22
C GLN A 423 0.17 -8.55 -5.68
N ASP A 424 0.98 -7.58 -6.11
CA ASP A 424 1.53 -7.53 -7.47
C ASP A 424 2.29 -8.81 -7.83
N ARG A 425 3.21 -9.26 -6.96
CA ARG A 425 3.99 -10.47 -7.17
C ARG A 425 3.15 -11.74 -7.20
N LEU A 426 2.13 -11.86 -6.35
CA LEU A 426 1.21 -13.01 -6.33
C LEU A 426 0.54 -13.17 -7.68
N PHE A 427 -0.15 -12.12 -8.14
CA PHE A 427 -0.95 -12.19 -9.35
C PHE A 427 -0.07 -12.24 -10.61
N ASN A 428 1.08 -11.57 -10.60
CA ASN A 428 2.07 -11.72 -11.67
C ASN A 428 2.57 -13.17 -11.77
N LEU A 429 2.97 -13.78 -10.64
CA LEU A 429 3.40 -15.18 -10.61
C LEU A 429 2.32 -16.11 -11.18
N ALA A 430 1.08 -15.93 -10.73
CA ALA A 430 -0.05 -16.75 -11.19
C ALA A 430 -0.30 -16.59 -12.70
N TYR A 431 -0.32 -15.35 -13.20
CA TYR A 431 -0.53 -15.08 -14.62
C TYR A 431 0.60 -15.66 -15.48
N GLU A 432 1.85 -15.37 -15.15
CA GLU A 432 3.01 -15.81 -15.93
C GLU A 432 3.16 -17.33 -15.92
N ASN A 433 2.96 -17.99 -14.77
CA ASN A 433 2.98 -19.45 -14.70
C ASN A 433 1.80 -20.08 -15.43
N GLY A 434 0.59 -19.53 -15.27
CA GLY A 434 -0.59 -20.00 -15.99
C GLY A 434 -0.39 -19.90 -17.50
N LYS A 435 0.13 -18.77 -17.99
CA LYS A 435 0.48 -18.57 -19.40
C LYS A 435 1.56 -19.55 -19.86
N LEU A 436 2.64 -19.71 -19.10
CA LEU A 436 3.72 -20.66 -19.40
C LEU A 436 3.18 -22.09 -19.58
N LEU A 437 2.30 -22.54 -18.68
CA LEU A 437 1.69 -23.87 -18.76
C LEU A 437 0.77 -24.01 -19.99
N LEU A 438 0.01 -22.97 -20.35
CA LEU A 438 -0.79 -22.96 -21.58
C LEU A 438 0.09 -23.02 -22.84
N ASP A 439 1.22 -22.30 -22.85
CA ASP A 439 2.17 -22.33 -23.96
C ASP A 439 2.83 -23.72 -24.08
N LEU A 440 3.18 -24.36 -22.96
CA LEU A 440 3.66 -25.75 -22.94
C LEU A 440 2.58 -26.74 -23.41
N SER A 441 1.32 -26.55 -22.98
CA SER A 441 0.18 -27.36 -23.44
C SER A 441 0.02 -27.26 -24.97
N ALA A 442 0.14 -26.06 -25.54
CA ALA A 442 0.09 -25.87 -26.99
C ALA A 442 1.27 -26.55 -27.72
N ARG A 443 2.45 -26.60 -27.11
CA ARG A 443 3.59 -27.36 -27.66
C ARG A 443 3.36 -28.87 -27.63
N ALA A 444 2.85 -29.40 -26.51
CA ALA A 444 2.47 -30.80 -26.41
C ALA A 444 1.39 -31.16 -27.46
N GLN A 445 0.40 -30.29 -27.66
CA GLN A 445 -0.59 -30.44 -28.74
C GLN A 445 0.07 -30.53 -30.12
N ALA A 446 1.04 -29.67 -30.41
CA ALA A 446 1.73 -29.67 -31.71
C ALA A 446 2.50 -30.99 -31.95
N GLU A 447 3.13 -31.55 -30.91
CA GLU A 447 3.81 -32.85 -30.99
C GLU A 447 2.80 -34.00 -31.16
N ARG A 448 1.67 -33.97 -30.43
CA ARG A 448 0.56 -34.92 -30.62
C ARG A 448 0.06 -34.90 -32.07
N ASP A 449 -0.18 -33.71 -32.63
CA ASP A 449 -0.69 -33.54 -33.99
C ASP A 449 0.35 -34.00 -35.03
N HIS A 450 1.64 -33.81 -34.75
CA HIS A 450 2.73 -34.35 -35.56
C HIS A 450 2.69 -35.89 -35.60
N TYR A 451 2.56 -36.56 -34.45
CA TYR A 451 2.44 -38.01 -34.39
C TYR A 451 1.14 -38.55 -35.00
N GLN A 452 0.04 -37.80 -34.90
CA GLN A 452 -1.20 -38.14 -35.60
C GLN A 452 -0.98 -38.19 -37.11
N ALA A 453 -0.33 -37.18 -37.69
CA ALA A 453 -0.04 -37.15 -39.13
C ALA A 453 0.89 -38.30 -39.56
N LEU A 454 1.90 -38.64 -38.75
CA LEU A 454 2.79 -39.78 -39.01
C LEU A 454 2.06 -41.12 -38.92
N SER A 455 1.19 -41.29 -37.92
CA SER A 455 0.35 -42.48 -37.75
C SER A 455 -0.58 -42.67 -38.96
N ASP A 456 -1.26 -41.60 -39.38
CA ASP A 456 -2.19 -41.63 -40.52
C ASP A 456 -1.50 -41.99 -41.84
N THR A 457 -0.23 -41.61 -42.00
CA THR A 457 0.55 -41.85 -43.22
C THR A 457 1.22 -43.22 -43.25
N SER A 458 1.77 -43.66 -42.12
CA SER A 458 2.60 -44.88 -42.04
C SER A 458 1.84 -46.13 -41.60
N GLY A 459 0.77 -45.98 -40.82
CA GLY A 459 0.08 -47.08 -40.14
C GLY A 459 0.91 -47.76 -39.04
N ASP A 460 2.06 -47.20 -38.65
CA ASP A 460 2.93 -47.78 -37.63
C ASP A 460 2.39 -47.50 -36.22
N THR A 461 2.21 -48.56 -35.44
CA THR A 461 1.63 -48.50 -34.09
C THR A 461 2.49 -47.75 -33.09
N ARG A 462 3.80 -47.56 -33.34
CA ARG A 462 4.67 -46.80 -32.41
C ARG A 462 4.26 -45.34 -32.28
N TYR A 463 3.69 -44.75 -33.33
CA TYR A 463 3.24 -43.36 -33.30
C TYR A 463 1.96 -43.18 -32.48
N GLN A 464 1.19 -44.26 -32.25
CA GLN A 464 0.04 -44.22 -31.33
C GLN A 464 0.48 -43.94 -29.88
N LEU A 465 1.64 -44.44 -29.46
CA LEU A 465 2.20 -44.12 -28.14
C LEU A 465 2.53 -42.64 -28.03
N GLY A 466 3.15 -42.05 -29.06
CA GLY A 466 3.43 -40.61 -29.12
C GLY A 466 2.16 -39.76 -28.98
N ILE A 467 1.08 -40.14 -29.69
CA ILE A 467 -0.21 -39.45 -29.57
C ILE A 467 -0.71 -39.47 -28.12
N VAL A 468 -0.75 -40.66 -27.49
CA VAL A 468 -1.24 -40.81 -26.10
C VAL A 468 -0.40 -39.99 -25.12
N TYR A 469 0.93 -40.11 -25.18
CA TYR A 469 1.82 -39.40 -24.28
C TYR A 469 1.66 -37.89 -24.35
N PHE A 470 1.61 -37.32 -25.56
CA PHE A 470 1.48 -35.87 -25.71
C PHE A 470 0.05 -35.36 -25.47
N ASP A 471 -0.99 -36.18 -25.66
CA ASP A 471 -2.38 -35.88 -25.27
C ASP A 471 -2.55 -35.76 -23.75
N ASP A 472 -1.98 -36.72 -23.00
CA ASP A 472 -1.98 -36.70 -21.54
C ASP A 472 -1.23 -35.48 -20.98
N GLN A 473 -0.02 -35.22 -21.50
CA GLN A 473 0.78 -34.06 -21.11
C GLN A 473 0.05 -32.74 -21.41
N GLN A 474 -0.54 -32.61 -22.60
CA GLN A 474 -1.30 -31.44 -23.04
C GLN A 474 -2.48 -31.17 -22.10
N SER A 475 -3.23 -32.23 -21.75
CA SER A 475 -4.39 -32.17 -20.87
C SER A 475 -4.01 -31.73 -19.45
N SER A 476 -2.99 -32.36 -18.85
CA SER A 476 -2.51 -32.00 -17.50
C SER A 476 -2.00 -30.56 -17.43
N LEU A 477 -1.19 -30.12 -18.39
CA LEU A 477 -0.67 -28.75 -18.45
C LEU A 477 -1.81 -27.72 -18.52
N LYS A 478 -2.82 -27.96 -19.37
CA LYS A 478 -3.98 -27.08 -19.51
C LYS A 478 -4.81 -27.03 -18.22
N GLN A 479 -5.07 -28.18 -17.63
CA GLN A 479 -5.83 -28.29 -16.38
C GLN A 479 -5.13 -27.55 -15.23
N TYR A 480 -3.83 -27.74 -15.07
CA TYR A 480 -3.04 -27.09 -14.02
C TYR A 480 -2.96 -25.57 -14.22
N ALA A 481 -2.86 -25.09 -15.46
CA ALA A 481 -2.95 -23.66 -15.76
C ALA A 481 -4.30 -23.07 -15.31
N GLN A 482 -5.40 -23.74 -15.65
CA GLN A 482 -6.75 -23.29 -15.30
C GLN A 482 -6.97 -23.24 -13.79
N GLN A 483 -6.61 -24.33 -13.08
CA GLN A 483 -6.75 -24.41 -11.62
C GLN A 483 -5.97 -23.29 -10.91
N ASN A 484 -4.78 -22.97 -11.42
CA ASN A 484 -3.92 -21.93 -10.86
C ASN A 484 -4.50 -20.51 -11.04
N LEU A 485 -4.95 -20.21 -12.26
CA LEU A 485 -5.59 -18.95 -12.60
C LEU A 485 -6.87 -18.76 -11.79
N GLU A 486 -7.67 -19.81 -11.64
CA GLU A 486 -8.91 -19.78 -10.84
C GLU A 486 -8.62 -19.57 -9.35
N LEU A 487 -7.66 -20.29 -8.78
CA LEU A 487 -7.23 -20.09 -7.39
C LEU A 487 -6.86 -18.62 -7.13
N SER A 488 -6.06 -18.04 -8.03
CA SER A 488 -5.59 -16.67 -7.90
C SER A 488 -6.71 -15.65 -8.12
N TYR A 489 -7.62 -15.89 -9.06
CA TYR A 489 -8.79 -15.06 -9.23
C TYR A 489 -9.70 -15.06 -8.00
N ASN A 490 -9.90 -16.22 -7.38
CA ASN A 490 -10.68 -16.31 -6.14
C ASN A 490 -10.01 -15.53 -5.00
N ILE A 491 -8.68 -15.63 -4.86
CA ILE A 491 -7.91 -14.80 -3.91
C ILE A 491 -8.15 -13.31 -4.19
N ALA A 492 -8.12 -12.87 -5.46
CA ALA A 492 -8.40 -11.48 -5.80
C ALA A 492 -9.80 -11.03 -5.35
N LYS A 493 -10.82 -11.88 -5.54
CA LYS A 493 -12.20 -11.60 -5.09
C LYS A 493 -12.29 -11.53 -3.56
N ASP A 494 -11.68 -12.48 -2.85
CA ASP A 494 -11.73 -12.58 -1.39
C ASP A 494 -11.18 -11.32 -0.70
N TYR A 495 -10.10 -10.74 -1.25
CA TYR A 495 -9.49 -9.51 -0.73
C TYR A 495 -9.98 -8.23 -1.43
N GLY A 496 -10.87 -8.33 -2.42
CA GLY A 496 -11.33 -7.18 -3.21
C GLY A 496 -10.21 -6.48 -4.00
N ILE A 497 -9.16 -7.20 -4.38
CA ILE A 497 -7.99 -6.64 -5.06
C ILE A 497 -8.28 -6.50 -6.55
N LYS A 498 -8.06 -5.30 -7.08
CA LYS A 498 -8.15 -5.00 -8.51
C LYS A 498 -6.84 -4.39 -8.99
N ASN A 499 -6.13 -5.08 -9.87
CA ASN A 499 -4.95 -4.58 -10.55
C ASN A 499 -4.85 -5.15 -11.98
N VAL A 500 -3.79 -4.77 -12.70
CA VAL A 500 -3.57 -5.20 -14.08
C VAL A 500 -3.52 -6.73 -14.17
N TRP A 501 -2.82 -7.40 -13.25
CA TRP A 501 -2.67 -8.86 -13.27
C TRP A 501 -3.98 -9.59 -12.99
N THR A 502 -4.82 -9.11 -12.06
CA THR A 502 -6.12 -9.73 -11.79
C THR A 502 -7.03 -9.66 -13.02
N ASN A 503 -6.96 -8.56 -13.78
CA ASN A 503 -7.70 -8.40 -15.03
C ASN A 503 -7.16 -9.34 -16.12
N LEU A 504 -5.84 -9.48 -16.23
CA LEU A 504 -5.20 -10.39 -17.18
C LEU A 504 -5.50 -11.87 -16.85
N ILE A 505 -5.52 -12.24 -15.57
CA ILE A 505 -5.95 -13.57 -15.10
C ILE A 505 -7.42 -13.81 -15.50
N LEU A 506 -8.31 -12.85 -15.21
CA LEU A 506 -9.72 -12.96 -15.58
C LEU A 506 -9.90 -13.10 -17.09
N ALA A 507 -9.19 -12.30 -17.90
CA ALA A 507 -9.22 -12.42 -19.35
C ALA A 507 -8.81 -13.83 -19.82
N LYS A 508 -7.77 -14.42 -19.22
CA LYS A 508 -7.36 -15.80 -19.52
C LYS A 508 -8.38 -16.83 -19.07
N LEU A 509 -9.03 -16.64 -17.93
CA LEU A 509 -10.12 -17.50 -17.50
C LEU A 509 -11.33 -17.41 -18.43
N VAL A 510 -11.64 -16.23 -18.99
CA VAL A 510 -12.68 -16.08 -20.03
C VAL A 510 -12.28 -16.80 -21.32
N GLU A 511 -11.01 -16.80 -21.72
CA GLU A 511 -10.52 -17.59 -22.87
C GLU A 511 -10.74 -19.10 -22.67
N LEU A 512 -10.53 -19.59 -21.45
CA LEU A 512 -10.63 -21.01 -21.11
C LEU A 512 -12.08 -21.46 -20.86
N GLU A 513 -12.86 -20.66 -20.13
CA GLU A 513 -14.25 -20.95 -19.73
C GLU A 513 -15.16 -19.71 -19.84
N PRO A 514 -15.55 -19.29 -21.06
CA PRO A 514 -16.36 -18.08 -21.25
C PRO A 514 -17.67 -18.08 -20.47
N ALA A 515 -18.34 -19.24 -20.38
CA ALA A 515 -19.63 -19.37 -19.72
C ALA A 515 -19.60 -19.02 -18.21
N LYS A 516 -18.45 -19.20 -17.55
CA LYS A 516 -18.30 -18.98 -16.11
C LYS A 516 -17.85 -17.56 -15.79
N TYR A 517 -16.96 -16.98 -16.60
CA TYR A 517 -16.22 -15.76 -16.23
C TYR A 517 -16.58 -14.51 -17.05
N LEU A 518 -17.31 -14.64 -18.16
CA LEU A 518 -17.62 -13.49 -19.03
C LEU A 518 -18.40 -12.38 -18.30
N GLY A 519 -19.27 -12.76 -17.36
CA GLY A 519 -20.06 -11.81 -16.55
C GLY A 519 -19.25 -11.03 -15.50
N ASP A 520 -18.04 -11.50 -15.17
CA ASP A 520 -17.18 -10.88 -14.17
C ASP A 520 -16.28 -9.78 -14.75
N LEU A 521 -16.25 -9.59 -16.08
CA LEU A 521 -15.40 -8.59 -16.73
C LEU A 521 -15.76 -7.17 -16.25
N PRO A 522 -14.78 -6.38 -15.79
CA PRO A 522 -15.02 -4.99 -15.41
C PRO A 522 -15.46 -4.20 -16.64
N LYS A 523 -16.55 -3.44 -16.48
CA LYS A 523 -17.06 -2.52 -17.49
C LYS A 523 -16.80 -1.09 -17.04
N GLU A 524 -16.24 -0.27 -17.91
CA GLU A 524 -16.12 1.17 -17.71
C GLU A 524 -17.40 1.85 -18.18
N LYS A 525 -17.97 2.74 -17.36
CA LYS A 525 -19.16 3.51 -17.69
C LYS A 525 -18.77 4.95 -18.01
N PHE A 526 -19.22 5.45 -19.15
CA PHE A 526 -19.10 6.85 -19.56
C PHE A 526 -20.49 7.46 -19.54
N ILE A 527 -20.65 8.54 -18.79
CA ILE A 527 -21.91 9.26 -18.65
C ILE A 527 -21.72 10.66 -19.21
N PHE A 528 -22.61 11.05 -20.12
CA PHE A 528 -22.66 12.37 -20.72
C PHE A 528 -24.02 12.98 -20.41
N THR A 529 -24.04 14.14 -19.77
CA THR A 529 -25.29 14.86 -19.44
C THR A 529 -25.24 16.26 -20.04
N SER A 530 -26.40 16.83 -20.36
CA SER A 530 -26.55 18.25 -20.62
C SER A 530 -26.18 19.05 -19.36
N ASP A 531 -25.31 20.04 -19.56
CA ASP A 531 -24.83 20.98 -18.54
C ASP A 531 -24.24 22.24 -19.22
N PRO A 532 -23.93 23.33 -18.47
CA PRO A 532 -23.37 24.56 -19.04
C PRO A 532 -22.00 24.44 -19.72
N THR A 533 -21.36 23.26 -19.74
CA THR A 533 -20.08 23.07 -20.44
C THR A 533 -20.26 22.73 -21.92
N TRP A 534 -21.49 22.52 -22.37
CA TRP A 534 -21.80 22.34 -23.78
C TRP A 534 -21.55 23.64 -24.55
N LEU A 535 -21.03 23.52 -25.77
CA LEU A 535 -20.88 24.66 -26.67
C LEU A 535 -22.21 24.90 -27.38
N VAL A 536 -22.55 26.16 -27.61
CA VAL A 536 -23.80 26.56 -28.22
C VAL A 536 -23.62 27.76 -29.17
N SER A 537 -24.37 27.76 -30.26
CA SER A 537 -24.46 28.87 -31.22
C SER A 537 -25.91 29.09 -31.65
N LYS A 538 -26.24 30.35 -32.00
CA LYS A 538 -27.50 30.71 -32.69
C LYS A 538 -27.33 30.79 -34.21
N GLU A 539 -26.07 30.78 -34.68
CA GLU A 539 -25.74 30.87 -36.10
C GLU A 539 -25.61 29.48 -36.70
N TYR A 540 -26.34 29.23 -37.79
CA TYR A 540 -26.20 27.99 -38.55
C TYR A 540 -24.91 27.99 -39.38
N ASN A 541 -24.15 26.90 -39.29
CA ASN A 541 -22.99 26.65 -40.16
C ASN A 541 -23.13 25.29 -40.83
N LEU A 542 -22.99 25.19 -42.16
CA LEU A 542 -23.30 23.98 -42.95
C LEU A 542 -22.62 22.67 -42.44
N ASP A 543 -21.46 22.76 -41.79
CA ASP A 543 -20.65 21.60 -41.36
C ASP A 543 -20.64 21.37 -39.83
N TRP A 544 -21.48 22.08 -39.06
CA TRP A 544 -21.41 22.11 -37.60
C TRP A 544 -21.54 20.72 -36.92
N ILE A 545 -22.25 19.78 -37.55
CA ILE A 545 -22.42 18.41 -37.06
C ILE A 545 -21.15 17.53 -37.19
N ASN A 546 -20.21 17.91 -38.06
CA ASN A 546 -19.03 17.10 -38.38
C ASN A 546 -17.97 17.20 -37.29
N SER A 547 -17.30 16.09 -36.95
CA SER A 547 -16.28 16.10 -35.88
C SER A 547 -15.06 17.00 -36.15
N THR A 548 -14.87 17.44 -37.39
CA THR A 548 -13.76 18.30 -37.82
C THR A 548 -14.09 19.79 -37.82
N PHE A 549 -15.33 20.18 -37.54
CA PHE A 549 -15.74 21.58 -37.51
C PHE A 549 -15.14 22.32 -36.31
N ASP A 550 -14.56 23.50 -36.57
CA ASP A 550 -13.95 24.39 -35.57
C ASP A 550 -15.03 25.23 -34.87
N ASP A 551 -15.33 24.86 -33.62
CA ASP A 551 -16.27 25.54 -32.73
C ASP A 551 -15.56 26.37 -31.64
N SER A 552 -14.27 26.70 -31.82
CA SER A 552 -13.52 27.51 -30.85
C SER A 552 -14.10 28.90 -30.60
N GLY A 553 -14.93 29.40 -31.53
CA GLY A 553 -15.67 30.66 -31.40
C GLY A 553 -17.06 30.53 -30.79
N TRP A 554 -17.54 29.33 -30.45
CA TRP A 554 -18.86 29.13 -29.86
C TRP A 554 -18.87 29.44 -28.37
N GLU A 555 -20.02 29.88 -27.86
CA GLU A 555 -20.19 30.20 -26.45
C GLU A 555 -20.58 28.94 -25.65
N HIS A 556 -20.47 29.01 -24.33
CA HIS A 556 -21.01 27.96 -23.46
C HIS A 556 -22.51 28.14 -23.24
N SER A 557 -23.24 27.03 -23.13
CA SER A 557 -24.67 27.03 -22.83
C SER A 557 -24.95 27.53 -21.41
N ALA A 558 -26.16 28.05 -21.20
CA ALA A 558 -26.64 28.50 -19.89
C ALA A 558 -27.69 27.54 -19.35
N ALA A 559 -27.68 27.31 -18.03
CA ALA A 559 -28.72 26.53 -17.38
C ALA A 559 -30.06 27.30 -17.38
N VAL A 560 -31.14 26.61 -17.71
CA VAL A 560 -32.50 27.13 -17.70
C VAL A 560 -33.19 26.79 -16.38
N THR A 561 -34.03 27.70 -15.89
CA THR A 561 -34.94 27.38 -14.77
C THR A 561 -36.28 26.95 -15.35
N LEU A 562 -36.65 25.69 -15.11
CA LEU A 562 -37.92 25.13 -15.58
C LEU A 562 -39.11 25.59 -14.73
N PRO A 563 -40.31 25.74 -15.32
CA PRO A 563 -41.55 25.95 -14.58
C PRO A 563 -41.79 24.88 -13.51
N ALA A 564 -42.32 25.30 -12.35
CA ALA A 564 -42.68 24.37 -11.28
C ALA A 564 -43.86 23.47 -11.72
N GLY A 565 -43.70 22.15 -11.59
CA GLY A 565 -44.75 21.17 -11.89
C GLY A 565 -44.53 20.30 -13.13
N LEU A 566 -43.47 20.54 -13.91
CA LEU A 566 -43.06 19.65 -15.00
C LEU A 566 -42.55 18.30 -14.45
N PHE A 567 -42.96 17.21 -15.08
CA PHE A 567 -42.60 15.84 -14.69
C PHE A 567 -42.09 15.07 -15.91
N PHE A 568 -40.96 14.38 -15.77
CA PHE A 568 -40.29 13.69 -16.88
C PHE A 568 -40.18 12.21 -16.52
N ALA A 569 -41.26 11.46 -16.79
CA ALA A 569 -41.44 10.08 -16.33
C ALA A 569 -40.21 9.19 -16.53
N THR A 570 -39.55 9.28 -17.70
CA THR A 570 -38.37 8.47 -18.01
C THR A 570 -37.16 8.87 -17.17
N PHE A 571 -36.83 10.17 -17.08
CA PHE A 571 -35.71 10.65 -16.26
C PHE A 571 -35.94 10.39 -14.76
N ASP A 572 -37.15 10.67 -14.27
CA ASP A 572 -37.52 10.50 -12.87
C ASP A 572 -37.52 9.03 -12.44
N SER A 573 -37.97 8.11 -13.31
CA SER A 573 -37.95 6.67 -13.04
C SER A 573 -36.53 6.09 -12.89
N LEU A 574 -35.55 6.72 -13.55
CA LEU A 574 -34.14 6.32 -13.50
C LEU A 574 -33.35 7.09 -12.44
N GLY A 575 -33.96 8.09 -11.77
CA GLY A 575 -33.28 8.95 -10.81
C GLY A 575 -32.23 9.87 -11.43
N ILE A 576 -32.39 10.22 -12.71
CA ILE A 576 -31.46 11.03 -13.49
C ILE A 576 -32.06 12.44 -13.65
N ASN A 577 -31.26 13.49 -13.50
CA ASN A 577 -31.74 14.86 -13.64
C ASN A 577 -30.77 15.71 -14.49
N PRO A 578 -30.77 15.56 -15.83
CA PRO A 578 -29.90 16.35 -16.69
C PRO A 578 -30.27 17.82 -16.61
N THR A 579 -29.26 18.70 -16.61
CA THR A 579 -29.50 20.14 -16.50
C THR A 579 -30.12 20.62 -17.80
N PRO A 580 -31.28 21.30 -17.77
CA PRO A 580 -31.86 21.93 -18.96
C PRO A 580 -30.96 23.09 -19.38
N ILE A 581 -30.54 23.11 -20.65
CA ILE A 581 -29.59 24.11 -21.17
C ILE A 581 -30.14 24.85 -22.38
N TRP A 582 -29.78 26.12 -22.49
CA TRP A 582 -30.13 26.97 -23.63
C TRP A 582 -29.04 27.97 -23.99
N VAL A 583 -29.22 28.68 -25.10
CA VAL A 583 -28.40 29.85 -25.45
C VAL A 583 -28.60 30.98 -24.43
N TYR A 584 -27.53 31.71 -24.10
CA TYR A 584 -27.65 32.90 -23.27
C TYR A 584 -28.52 33.95 -23.98
N VAL A 585 -29.53 34.46 -23.27
CA VAL A 585 -30.38 35.57 -23.71
C VAL A 585 -30.29 36.65 -22.63
N ALA A 586 -29.71 37.81 -22.97
CA ALA A 586 -29.73 38.95 -22.07
C ALA A 586 -31.20 39.31 -21.76
N PRO A 587 -31.59 39.53 -20.49
CA PRO A 587 -32.96 39.89 -20.16
C PRO A 587 -33.36 41.17 -20.90
N ALA A 588 -34.52 41.17 -21.55
CA ALA A 588 -35.04 42.32 -22.28
C ALA A 588 -35.15 43.54 -21.35
N ASP A 589 -34.62 44.68 -21.81
CA ASP A 589 -34.63 45.98 -21.13
C ASP A 589 -36.08 46.41 -20.83
N THR A 590 -36.56 46.13 -19.63
CA THR A 590 -37.82 46.69 -19.12
C THR A 590 -37.50 47.99 -18.39
N THR A 591 -37.26 49.05 -19.15
CA THR A 591 -37.22 50.41 -18.57
C THR A 591 -38.62 50.79 -18.08
N PRO A 592 -38.84 51.08 -16.79
CA PRO A 592 -40.12 51.58 -16.31
C PRO A 592 -40.26 53.06 -16.67
N VAL A 593 -41.23 53.41 -17.50
CA VAL A 593 -41.61 54.81 -17.75
C VAL A 593 -42.31 55.34 -16.50
N THR A 594 -41.65 56.28 -15.79
CA THR A 594 -42.30 57.03 -14.70
C THR A 594 -42.62 58.45 -15.19
N PRO A 595 -43.86 58.95 -15.09
CA PRO A 595 -44.15 60.36 -15.31
C PRO A 595 -43.84 61.16 -14.05
N GLY A 596 -43.02 62.20 -14.18
CA GLY A 596 -42.63 63.06 -13.07
C GLY A 596 -43.72 64.02 -12.61
N PHE A 597 -43.88 64.18 -11.29
CA PHE A 597 -44.35 65.41 -10.65
C PHE A 597 -43.58 65.65 -9.34
N ASN A 598 -42.97 66.84 -9.27
CA ASN A 598 -42.45 67.61 -8.13
C ASN A 598 -43.25 67.44 -6.82
N LEU A 599 -42.76 67.53 -5.57
CA LEU A 599 -41.63 68.18 -4.87
C LEU A 599 -41.54 67.58 -3.42
N PRO A 600 -40.57 67.95 -2.55
CA PRO A 600 -40.05 67.20 -1.38
C PRO A 600 -40.59 67.79 -0.04
N PRO A 601 -39.93 67.64 1.14
CA PRO A 601 -39.10 66.57 1.74
C PRO A 601 -39.69 66.10 3.10
N ASP A 602 -39.18 65.03 3.72
CA ASP A 602 -38.53 65.12 5.04
C ASP A 602 -38.19 63.77 5.71
N THR A 603 -36.98 63.79 6.28
CA THR A 603 -36.56 63.16 7.55
C THR A 603 -36.45 61.63 7.72
N LEU A 604 -35.18 61.26 7.97
CA LEU A 604 -34.65 60.52 9.14
C LEU A 604 -35.03 59.05 9.36
N GLY A 605 -33.99 58.23 9.50
CA GLY A 605 -33.97 57.16 10.51
C GLY A 605 -33.53 55.79 9.98
N ALA A 606 -32.26 55.47 10.15
CA ALA A 606 -31.80 54.09 10.35
C ALA A 606 -32.16 53.62 11.78
N PRO A 607 -31.81 52.41 12.27
CA PRO A 607 -31.32 51.19 11.61
C PRO A 607 -32.03 49.91 12.15
N ASP A 608 -31.44 48.75 11.84
CA ASP A 608 -31.29 47.58 12.72
C ASP A 608 -32.25 46.36 12.65
N SER A 609 -31.63 45.28 12.16
CA SER A 609 -31.31 44.07 12.93
C SER A 609 -32.23 42.85 12.91
N LEU A 610 -31.56 41.71 12.67
CA LEU A 610 -31.64 40.42 13.36
C LEU A 610 -32.96 39.63 13.37
N GLY A 611 -32.82 38.33 13.12
CA GLY A 611 -33.67 37.34 13.79
C GLY A 611 -33.89 36.05 13.02
N GLN A 612 -33.11 35.02 13.35
CA GLN A 612 -33.43 33.61 13.14
C GLN A 612 -34.81 33.26 13.71
N THR A 613 -35.49 32.25 13.13
CA THR A 613 -35.76 30.94 13.78
C THR A 613 -36.56 30.01 12.87
N ASP A 614 -35.92 28.88 12.54
CA ASP A 614 -36.37 27.50 12.75
C ASP A 614 -37.85 27.24 13.13
N THR A 615 -38.54 26.36 12.39
CA THR A 615 -39.05 25.03 12.86
C THR A 615 -40.25 24.47 12.07
N THR A 616 -40.13 23.16 11.81
CA THR A 616 -41.17 22.09 11.88
C THR A 616 -42.20 21.82 10.77
N ARG A 617 -42.07 20.57 10.29
CA ARG A 617 -43.00 19.63 9.65
C ARG A 617 -44.47 19.70 10.10
N ILE A 618 -45.38 19.52 9.14
CA ILE A 618 -46.64 18.75 9.30
C ILE A 618 -46.90 17.92 8.03
N ARG A 619 -47.21 16.62 8.21
CA ARG A 619 -47.84 15.73 7.22
C ARG A 619 -49.36 15.90 7.27
N ARG A 620 -50.07 15.79 6.15
CA ARG A 620 -51.28 14.94 6.03
C ARG A 620 -51.78 14.76 4.59
N SER A 621 -52.09 13.50 4.33
CA SER A 621 -52.87 12.81 3.31
C SER A 621 -54.30 13.32 3.08
N LEU A 622 -54.87 13.14 1.87
CA LEU A 622 -55.98 12.21 1.53
C LEU A 622 -56.53 12.48 0.10
N ASP A 623 -56.40 11.49 -0.79
CA ASP A 623 -57.46 10.74 -1.49
C ASP A 623 -58.79 11.35 -2.03
N LEU A 624 -59.07 10.94 -3.29
CA LEU A 624 -60.33 10.42 -3.89
C LEU A 624 -61.23 11.28 -4.82
N GLU A 625 -61.37 10.73 -6.05
CA GLU A 625 -62.58 10.44 -6.85
C GLU A 625 -63.27 11.46 -7.81
N ASP A 626 -63.16 11.12 -9.11
CA ASP A 626 -64.21 10.75 -10.09
C ASP A 626 -65.28 11.73 -10.65
N LYS A 627 -65.30 11.74 -12.02
CA LYS A 627 -66.43 11.52 -12.97
C LYS A 627 -67.07 12.67 -13.79
N GLU A 628 -66.99 12.43 -15.11
CA GLU A 628 -68.03 12.49 -16.18
C GLU A 628 -68.29 13.76 -17.03
N LEU A 629 -68.37 13.47 -18.35
CA LEU A 629 -68.67 14.22 -19.61
C LEU A 629 -70.15 14.73 -19.67
N PRO A 630 -70.75 15.32 -20.77
CA PRO A 630 -70.34 15.38 -22.19
C PRO A 630 -70.77 16.61 -23.08
N GLU A 631 -70.31 16.57 -24.35
CA GLU A 631 -70.97 16.85 -25.65
C GLU A 631 -71.52 18.23 -26.11
N GLU A 632 -71.09 18.64 -27.33
CA GLU A 632 -71.87 18.91 -28.57
C GLU A 632 -71.47 20.18 -29.40
N GLU A 633 -71.05 19.93 -30.65
CA GLU A 633 -70.98 20.81 -31.84
C GLU A 633 -72.42 21.17 -32.36
N PRO A 634 -72.70 22.05 -33.38
CA PRO A 634 -71.86 22.44 -34.55
C PRO A 634 -71.98 23.90 -35.09
N VAL A 635 -71.15 24.14 -36.13
CA VAL A 635 -70.98 25.32 -37.02
C VAL A 635 -72.25 25.71 -37.81
N PRO A 636 -72.41 26.96 -38.35
CA PRO A 636 -71.88 27.24 -39.70
C PRO A 636 -71.39 28.68 -39.98
N ALA A 637 -70.65 28.82 -41.08
CA ALA A 637 -69.96 30.00 -41.59
C ALA A 637 -70.86 31.14 -42.14
N GLN A 638 -70.38 32.39 -42.06
CA GLN A 638 -70.15 33.30 -43.22
C GLN A 638 -69.54 34.66 -42.82
N ALA A 639 -68.60 35.12 -43.65
CA ALA A 639 -67.76 36.33 -43.54
C ALA A 639 -68.54 37.64 -43.78
N THR A 640 -68.27 38.75 -43.10
CA THR A 640 -67.42 39.93 -43.45
C THR A 640 -67.99 41.08 -42.57
N ASP A 641 -67.32 42.08 -42.00
CA ASP A 641 -66.18 42.90 -42.42
C ASP A 641 -65.50 43.58 -41.20
N SER A 642 -64.16 43.55 -41.25
CA SER A 642 -63.12 44.46 -40.72
C SER A 642 -63.42 45.63 -39.75
N ILE A 643 -62.72 45.62 -38.59
CA ILE A 643 -62.13 46.80 -37.91
C ILE A 643 -60.76 46.42 -37.27
N LEU A 644 -59.73 47.24 -37.54
CA LEU A 644 -58.35 47.35 -37.00
C LEU A 644 -57.90 46.39 -35.88
N ILE A 645 -57.02 45.43 -36.17
CA ILE A 645 -55.54 45.45 -36.03
C ILE A 645 -55.04 45.79 -34.61
N ALA A 646 -54.85 44.73 -33.81
CA ALA A 646 -53.76 44.66 -32.84
C ALA A 646 -52.57 44.00 -33.56
N GLN A 647 -51.40 44.64 -33.51
CA GLN A 647 -50.15 44.06 -34.00
C GLN A 647 -49.84 42.78 -33.21
N THR A 648 -50.04 41.62 -33.82
CA THR A 648 -49.42 40.37 -33.40
C THR A 648 -47.94 40.47 -33.77
N GLY A 649 -47.05 40.49 -32.76
CA GLY A 649 -45.63 40.32 -32.99
C GLY A 649 -45.37 39.01 -33.74
N GLU A 650 -44.42 39.02 -34.67
CA GLU A 650 -43.93 37.79 -35.31
C GLU A 650 -43.50 36.79 -34.23
N PRO A 651 -43.71 35.47 -34.42
CA PRO A 651 -43.15 34.46 -33.52
C PRO A 651 -41.62 34.61 -33.48
N ASP A 652 -41.05 34.72 -32.28
CA ASP A 652 -39.59 34.79 -32.06
C ASP A 652 -38.98 33.39 -32.16
N THR A 653 -39.06 32.79 -33.36
CA THR A 653 -38.51 31.46 -33.62
C THR A 653 -37.00 31.51 -33.55
N ILE A 654 -36.41 30.74 -32.62
CA ILE A 654 -34.96 30.66 -32.44
C ILE A 654 -34.51 29.20 -32.44
N THR A 655 -33.55 28.89 -33.31
CA THR A 655 -32.82 27.61 -33.30
C THR A 655 -31.48 27.78 -32.59
N ALA A 656 -31.18 26.87 -31.68
CA ALA A 656 -29.91 26.76 -30.98
C ALA A 656 -29.19 25.47 -31.39
N TYR A 657 -27.90 25.57 -31.69
CA TYR A 657 -27.04 24.45 -32.09
C TYR A 657 -26.10 24.11 -30.94
N PHE A 658 -26.17 22.90 -30.41
CA PHE A 658 -25.39 22.42 -29.27
C PHE A 658 -24.33 21.40 -29.70
N ARG A 659 -23.12 21.51 -29.15
CA ARG A 659 -22.03 20.56 -29.38
C ARG A 659 -21.36 20.13 -28.08
N LYS A 660 -21.02 18.84 -28.01
CA LYS A 660 -20.23 18.25 -26.93
C LYS A 660 -19.20 17.28 -27.48
N HIS A 661 -17.93 17.59 -27.26
CA HIS A 661 -16.81 16.70 -27.58
C HIS A 661 -16.57 15.73 -26.44
N PHE A 662 -16.24 14.49 -26.80
CA PHE A 662 -15.80 13.47 -25.85
C PHE A 662 -14.86 12.48 -26.53
N LYS A 663 -13.93 11.93 -25.74
CA LYS A 663 -12.96 10.97 -26.24
C LYS A 663 -13.27 9.58 -25.70
N LEU A 664 -13.31 8.61 -26.59
CA LEU A 664 -13.40 7.20 -26.25
C LEU A 664 -12.03 6.55 -26.45
N GLU A 665 -11.43 6.08 -25.37
CA GLU A 665 -10.18 5.31 -25.44
C GLU A 665 -10.42 3.85 -25.84
N ASN A 666 -11.65 3.37 -25.61
CA ASN A 666 -12.06 1.98 -25.75
C ASN A 666 -13.26 1.82 -26.68
N ARG A 667 -13.41 0.64 -27.28
CA ARG A 667 -14.61 0.28 -28.03
C ARG A 667 -15.79 0.10 -27.06
N VAL A 668 -16.86 0.85 -27.30
CA VAL A 668 -18.11 0.73 -26.56
C VAL A 668 -18.82 -0.57 -26.94
N ILE A 669 -19.34 -1.27 -25.94
CA ILE A 669 -19.98 -2.58 -26.08
C ILE A 669 -21.47 -2.56 -25.73
N ASP A 670 -21.94 -1.51 -25.08
CA ASP A 670 -23.35 -1.29 -24.71
C ASP A 670 -23.60 0.21 -24.45
N GLY A 671 -24.85 0.65 -24.44
CA GLY A 671 -25.19 2.04 -24.12
C GLY A 671 -26.59 2.47 -24.55
N TRP A 672 -26.97 3.69 -24.19
CA TRP A 672 -28.25 4.29 -24.58
C TRP A 672 -28.22 5.79 -24.34
N ALA A 673 -29.10 6.53 -25.00
CA ALA A 673 -29.31 7.95 -24.79
C ALA A 673 -30.78 8.29 -24.53
N LEU A 674 -31.00 9.33 -23.73
CA LEU A 674 -32.27 9.98 -23.48
C LEU A 674 -32.16 11.44 -23.85
N ILE A 675 -33.17 11.94 -24.54
CA ILE A 675 -33.20 13.31 -25.01
C ILE A 675 -34.62 13.86 -24.94
N THR A 676 -34.73 15.12 -24.56
CA THR A 676 -35.93 15.92 -24.78
C THR A 676 -35.52 17.38 -24.97
N ALA A 677 -36.31 18.10 -25.74
CA ALA A 677 -36.09 19.49 -26.06
C ALA A 677 -37.43 20.20 -26.27
N ASP A 678 -37.46 21.52 -26.13
CA ASP A 678 -38.68 22.32 -25.99
C ASP A 678 -39.77 21.98 -27.02
N ASP A 679 -39.45 22.17 -28.31
CA ASP A 679 -40.42 22.16 -29.40
C ASP A 679 -40.02 21.18 -30.51
N GLU A 680 -38.80 21.31 -31.03
CA GLU A 680 -38.23 20.42 -32.04
C GLU A 680 -36.75 20.20 -31.77
N TYR A 681 -36.25 18.98 -32.00
CA TYR A 681 -34.80 18.73 -31.99
C TYR A 681 -34.36 17.69 -33.02
N HIS A 682 -33.09 17.79 -33.40
CA HIS A 682 -32.38 16.76 -34.16
C HIS A 682 -31.07 16.40 -33.48
N PHE A 683 -30.86 15.11 -33.20
CA PHE A 683 -29.67 14.54 -32.59
C PHE A 683 -28.79 13.85 -33.65
N TYR A 684 -27.54 14.29 -33.68
CA TYR A 684 -26.47 13.77 -34.52
C TYR A 684 -25.30 13.27 -33.67
N LEU A 685 -24.65 12.22 -34.18
CA LEU A 685 -23.44 11.68 -33.60
C LEU A 685 -22.38 11.58 -34.71
N ASN A 686 -21.27 12.28 -34.54
CA ASN A 686 -20.16 12.30 -35.49
C ASN A 686 -20.51 12.73 -36.94
N GLY A 687 -21.59 13.49 -37.12
CA GLY A 687 -22.06 13.97 -38.42
C GLY A 687 -23.21 13.15 -39.01
N ASP A 688 -23.56 12.02 -38.39
CA ASP A 688 -24.68 11.18 -38.82
C ASP A 688 -25.92 11.45 -37.98
N TYR A 689 -27.08 11.47 -38.64
CA TYR A 689 -28.39 11.66 -38.00
C TYR A 689 -28.81 10.39 -37.26
N ILE A 690 -29.17 10.54 -35.98
CA ILE A 690 -29.59 9.44 -35.11
C ILE A 690 -31.10 9.45 -34.89
N LYS A 691 -31.62 10.58 -34.41
CA LYS A 691 -33.00 10.72 -33.96
C LYS A 691 -33.42 12.19 -33.98
N GLY A 692 -34.70 12.46 -34.13
CA GLY A 692 -35.29 13.78 -33.98
C GLY A 692 -36.74 13.65 -33.58
N ASP A 693 -37.26 14.71 -32.98
CA ASP A 693 -38.66 14.81 -32.59
C ASP A 693 -39.21 16.17 -33.00
N GLU A 694 -40.40 16.13 -33.59
CA GLU A 694 -41.19 17.31 -33.99
C GLU A 694 -42.42 17.46 -33.06
N THR A 695 -42.55 16.62 -32.03
CA THR A 695 -43.61 16.78 -31.03
C THR A 695 -43.29 17.97 -30.13
N LYS A 696 -44.19 18.95 -30.13
CA LYS A 696 -44.13 20.17 -29.31
C LYS A 696 -44.36 19.92 -27.80
N MET A 697 -43.87 18.79 -27.27
CA MET A 697 -44.12 18.36 -25.90
C MET A 697 -42.80 18.07 -25.19
N TYR A 698 -42.30 19.07 -24.48
CA TYR A 698 -41.05 18.99 -23.73
C TYR A 698 -41.01 17.87 -22.67
N GLU A 699 -42.14 17.40 -22.15
CA GLU A 699 -42.17 16.32 -21.15
C GLU A 699 -41.94 14.92 -21.75
N VAL A 700 -42.03 14.79 -23.07
CA VAL A 700 -41.80 13.53 -23.77
C VAL A 700 -40.29 13.32 -23.91
N VAL A 701 -39.80 12.25 -23.28
CA VAL A 701 -38.38 11.88 -23.31
C VAL A 701 -38.19 10.70 -24.25
N ASP A 702 -37.50 10.96 -25.36
CA ASP A 702 -37.11 9.93 -26.31
C ASP A 702 -35.95 9.09 -25.80
N ARG A 703 -35.95 7.81 -26.17
CA ARG A 703 -34.89 6.86 -25.87
C ARG A 703 -34.28 6.29 -27.14
N VAL A 704 -32.96 6.36 -27.22
CA VAL A 704 -32.14 5.80 -28.30
C VAL A 704 -31.35 4.62 -27.74
N GLU A 705 -31.56 3.42 -28.29
CA GLU A 705 -30.89 2.20 -27.82
C GLU A 705 -29.50 2.02 -28.43
N PHE A 706 -28.64 1.20 -27.81
CA PHE A 706 -27.25 1.00 -28.25
C PHE A 706 -27.10 0.67 -29.73
N ILE A 707 -28.00 -0.16 -30.27
CA ILE A 707 -27.94 -0.62 -31.66
C ILE A 707 -28.07 0.53 -32.67
N GLU A 708 -28.67 1.65 -32.26
CA GLU A 708 -28.83 2.84 -33.09
C GLU A 708 -27.62 3.79 -32.96
N LEU A 709 -26.81 3.64 -31.92
CA LEU A 709 -25.61 4.43 -31.66
C LEU A 709 -24.32 3.72 -32.14
N SER A 710 -24.31 2.39 -32.09
CA SER A 710 -23.09 1.58 -32.14
C SER A 710 -22.29 1.73 -33.41
N ASP A 711 -22.95 1.98 -34.55
CA ASP A 711 -22.30 2.09 -35.86
C ASP A 711 -21.61 3.44 -36.05
N PHE A 712 -21.95 4.44 -35.23
CA PHE A 712 -21.49 5.83 -35.36
C PHE A 712 -20.44 6.22 -34.31
N LEU A 713 -20.30 5.43 -33.23
CA LEU A 713 -19.26 5.63 -32.22
C LEU A 713 -17.89 5.14 -32.74
N LYS A 714 -16.85 5.97 -32.57
CA LYS A 714 -15.47 5.63 -32.96
C LYS A 714 -14.51 5.71 -31.79
N ILE A 715 -13.43 4.93 -31.85
CA ILE A 715 -12.30 5.08 -30.93
C ILE A 715 -11.60 6.41 -31.26
N GLY A 716 -11.34 7.24 -30.26
CA GLY A 716 -10.80 8.59 -30.40
C GLY A 716 -11.85 9.67 -30.12
N GLU A 717 -11.71 10.82 -30.78
CA GLU A 717 -12.60 11.96 -30.60
C GLU A 717 -13.97 11.71 -31.22
N ASN A 718 -15.02 11.98 -30.46
CA ASN A 718 -16.42 11.90 -30.86
C ASN A 718 -17.13 13.22 -30.56
N VAL A 719 -18.18 13.52 -31.32
CA VAL A 719 -18.99 14.73 -31.15
C VAL A 719 -20.46 14.38 -31.10
N ILE A 720 -21.13 14.80 -30.03
CA ILE A 720 -22.58 14.92 -29.97
C ILE A 720 -22.95 16.29 -30.51
N ALA A 721 -23.87 16.34 -31.46
CA ALA A 721 -24.40 17.57 -32.04
C ALA A 721 -25.92 17.52 -31.98
N ILE A 722 -26.57 18.54 -31.41
CA ILE A 722 -28.03 18.60 -31.27
C ILE A 722 -28.49 20.00 -31.65
N ASP A 723 -29.43 20.13 -32.58
CA ASP A 723 -30.14 21.39 -32.77
C ASP A 723 -31.49 21.32 -32.07
N VAL A 724 -31.93 22.47 -31.56
CA VAL A 724 -33.24 22.63 -30.94
C VAL A 724 -33.87 23.91 -31.45
N THR A 725 -35.11 23.82 -31.92
CA THR A 725 -35.89 24.98 -32.38
C THR A 725 -37.02 25.25 -31.40
N ASP A 726 -37.12 26.50 -30.94
CA ASP A 726 -38.22 27.05 -30.15
C ASP A 726 -39.08 27.92 -31.09
N PHE A 727 -40.38 27.63 -31.20
CA PHE A 727 -41.33 28.34 -32.07
C PHE A 727 -42.23 29.33 -31.33
N ASP A 728 -42.42 29.18 -30.02
CA ASP A 728 -43.42 29.94 -29.23
C ASP A 728 -42.83 31.02 -28.31
N GLY A 729 -41.50 31.08 -28.21
CA GLY A 729 -40.77 32.11 -27.49
C GLY A 729 -40.70 31.83 -25.98
N PRO A 730 -40.36 32.82 -25.14
CA PRO A 730 -40.15 32.57 -23.70
C PRO A 730 -41.42 32.01 -23.00
N PRO A 731 -41.30 30.98 -22.13
CA PRO A 731 -40.05 30.45 -21.57
C PRO A 731 -39.39 29.33 -22.39
N ARG A 732 -38.13 29.55 -22.76
CA ARG A 732 -37.25 28.58 -23.44
C ARG A 732 -36.81 27.48 -22.49
N ASN A 733 -37.45 26.32 -22.53
CA ASN A 733 -37.16 25.18 -21.65
C ASN A 733 -35.85 24.47 -22.06
N GLY A 734 -35.51 24.54 -23.35
CA GLY A 734 -34.22 24.16 -23.89
C GLY A 734 -33.95 22.65 -23.96
N LEU A 735 -32.68 22.25 -23.96
CA LEU A 735 -32.26 20.85 -24.17
C LEU A 735 -32.00 20.11 -22.85
N ARG A 736 -32.48 18.87 -22.74
CA ARG A 736 -32.03 17.89 -21.74
C ARG A 736 -31.53 16.64 -22.43
N PHE A 737 -30.31 16.24 -22.10
CA PHE A 737 -29.65 15.11 -22.71
C PHE A 737 -28.96 14.25 -21.66
N TYR A 738 -29.08 12.94 -21.77
CA TYR A 738 -28.30 11.98 -21.00
C TYR A 738 -27.89 10.83 -21.91
N MET A 739 -26.63 10.43 -21.88
CA MET A 739 -26.14 9.24 -22.58
C MET A 739 -25.22 8.46 -21.68
N GLU A 740 -25.43 7.15 -21.62
CA GLU A 740 -24.58 6.21 -20.90
C GLU A 740 -23.99 5.20 -21.89
N LEU A 741 -22.67 5.06 -21.90
CA LEU A 741 -21.93 4.11 -22.73
C LEU A 741 -21.09 3.19 -21.83
N GLU A 742 -21.03 1.90 -22.15
CA GLU A 742 -20.19 0.92 -21.44
C GLU A 742 -19.04 0.42 -22.35
N SER A 743 -17.80 0.41 -21.88
CA SER A 743 -16.66 -0.20 -22.61
C SER A 743 -15.91 -1.24 -21.77
N LEU A 744 -15.11 -2.08 -22.44
CA LEU A 744 -14.14 -2.97 -21.79
C LEU A 744 -12.77 -2.26 -21.66
N PRO A 745 -12.04 -2.43 -20.55
CA PRO A 745 -10.68 -1.89 -20.40
C PRO A 745 -9.71 -2.37 -21.50
N VAL A 746 -8.74 -1.52 -21.87
CA VAL A 746 -7.73 -1.76 -22.91
C VAL A 746 -6.97 -3.07 -22.67
N GLU A 747 -6.72 -3.43 -21.42
CA GLU A 747 -5.94 -4.61 -21.04
C GLU A 747 -6.64 -5.94 -21.37
N ILE A 748 -7.96 -5.91 -21.61
CA ILE A 748 -8.82 -7.09 -21.82
C ILE A 748 -9.27 -7.19 -23.29
N THR A 749 -9.27 -6.09 -24.04
CA THR A 749 -9.89 -6.02 -25.38
C THR A 749 -9.24 -6.95 -26.39
N SER A 750 -7.91 -7.10 -26.45
CA SER A 750 -7.28 -7.97 -27.46
C SER A 750 -7.57 -9.48 -27.31
N ALA A 751 -7.78 -9.95 -26.07
CA ALA A 751 -8.14 -11.34 -25.75
C ALA A 751 -9.66 -11.58 -25.88
N ALA A 752 -10.47 -10.68 -25.34
CA ALA A 752 -11.94 -10.75 -25.42
C ALA A 752 -12.46 -10.62 -26.86
N GLU A 753 -11.80 -9.83 -27.72
CA GLU A 753 -12.17 -9.66 -29.13
C GLU A 753 -11.98 -10.98 -29.91
N LYS A 754 -10.90 -11.74 -29.66
CA LYS A 754 -10.66 -13.05 -30.30
C LYS A 754 -11.69 -14.10 -29.88
N ILE A 755 -12.13 -14.07 -28.63
CA ILE A 755 -13.18 -14.96 -28.11
C ILE A 755 -14.53 -14.55 -28.71
N ARG A 756 -14.90 -13.26 -28.69
CA ARG A 756 -16.14 -12.77 -29.30
C ARG A 756 -16.20 -13.06 -30.79
N GLN A 757 -15.11 -12.89 -31.55
CA GLN A 757 -15.08 -13.24 -32.97
C GLN A 757 -15.35 -14.73 -33.20
N ARG A 758 -14.85 -15.61 -32.31
CA ARG A 758 -15.16 -17.06 -32.35
C ARG A 758 -16.60 -17.38 -31.89
N THR A 759 -17.14 -16.67 -30.90
CA THR A 759 -18.51 -16.88 -30.41
C THR A 759 -19.56 -16.30 -31.38
N ALA A 760 -19.28 -15.14 -32.00
CA ALA A 760 -20.12 -14.50 -33.01
C ALA A 760 -20.14 -15.27 -34.33
N ALA A 761 -19.07 -16.00 -34.67
CA ALA A 761 -19.05 -16.91 -35.82
C ALA A 761 -20.05 -18.08 -35.70
N ASN A 762 -20.58 -18.35 -34.50
CA ASN A 762 -21.58 -19.41 -34.26
C ASN A 762 -23.01 -18.88 -34.07
N ILE A 763 -23.27 -17.60 -34.34
CA ILE A 763 -24.62 -17.05 -34.36
C ILE A 763 -24.94 -16.62 -35.79
N ASP A 764 -25.83 -17.38 -36.43
CA ASP A 764 -26.37 -17.05 -37.75
C ASP A 764 -27.16 -15.73 -37.67
N ILE A 765 -26.52 -14.64 -38.11
CA ILE A 765 -27.10 -13.29 -38.19
C ILE A 765 -28.37 -13.27 -39.05
N ASN A 766 -28.51 -14.17 -40.02
CA ASN A 766 -29.74 -14.30 -40.81
C ASN A 766 -30.86 -14.97 -40.00
N ARG A 767 -30.54 -15.86 -39.07
CA ARG A 767 -31.51 -16.47 -38.14
C ARG A 767 -32.02 -15.45 -37.11
N LEU A 768 -31.16 -14.55 -36.65
CA LEU A 768 -31.54 -13.44 -35.76
C LEU A 768 -32.41 -12.40 -36.49
N LYS A 769 -32.06 -12.04 -37.73
CA LYS A 769 -32.92 -11.22 -38.60
C LYS A 769 -34.26 -11.89 -38.90
N THR A 770 -34.29 -13.20 -39.09
CA THR A 770 -35.53 -13.97 -39.33
C THR A 770 -36.41 -14.05 -38.07
N ILE A 771 -35.83 -14.18 -36.88
CA ILE A 771 -36.57 -14.16 -35.59
C ILE A 771 -37.16 -12.76 -35.34
N VAL A 772 -36.41 -11.70 -35.64
CA VAL A 772 -36.89 -10.31 -35.52
C VAL A 772 -38.00 -10.00 -36.55
N ILE A 773 -37.87 -10.48 -37.79
CA ILE A 773 -38.90 -10.32 -38.83
C ILE A 773 -40.15 -11.18 -38.53
N LEU A 774 -39.99 -12.40 -38.01
CA LEU A 774 -41.11 -13.26 -37.59
C LEU A 774 -41.84 -12.70 -36.37
N ASN A 775 -41.14 -12.02 -35.45
CA ASN A 775 -41.77 -11.31 -34.32
C ASN A 775 -42.47 -10.02 -34.76
N LYS A 776 -41.98 -9.35 -35.82
CA LYS A 776 -42.63 -8.14 -36.39
C LYS A 776 -43.97 -8.45 -37.07
N ASN A 777 -44.12 -9.65 -37.63
CA ASN A 777 -45.36 -10.09 -38.31
C ASN A 777 -46.37 -10.80 -37.40
N ARG A 778 -46.10 -10.94 -36.09
CA ARG A 778 -47.01 -11.58 -35.13
C ARG A 778 -47.79 -10.59 -34.25
N ILE A 779 -47.55 -9.29 -34.41
CA ILE A 779 -48.20 -8.19 -33.67
C ILE A 779 -49.15 -7.35 -34.58
N VAL A 780 -49.32 -7.73 -35.85
CA VAL A 780 -50.33 -7.11 -36.76
C VAL A 780 -51.47 -8.08 -37.13
N SER A 781 -51.59 -9.20 -36.42
CA SER A 781 -52.78 -10.05 -36.47
C SER A 781 -53.02 -10.74 -35.13
N GLN A 782 -53.29 -9.92 -34.11
CA GLN A 782 -54.27 -10.16 -33.04
C GLN A 782 -54.48 -8.88 -32.25
#